data_AF-A0A956HU72-F1
#
_entry.id   AF-A0A956HU72-F1
#
_cell.length_a   1.000
_cell.length_b   1.000
_cell.length_c   1.000
_cell.angle_alpha   90.00
_cell.angle_beta   90.00
_cell.angle_gamma   90.00
#
_symmetry.space_group_name_H-M   'P 1'
#
loop_
_entity.id
_entity.type
_entity.pdbx_description
1 polymer ?
#
loop_
_entity_poly.entity_id
_entity_poly.type
_entity_poly.pdbx_seq_one_letter_code
_entity_poly.pdbx_strand_id
1 'polypeptide(L)'
;MSLASSLLLAANDVPNEAALALAPTIGWLLFACTLLAMAVVMLDRDRIRKFWLRTEDPRAIAAFRIAFATVLLLNINNMWSYFGFLFTDEGLFMSGSARQFIAGGQFKGYGEGLGGEPTGFFDLAAVIEWAKGPRYSLLYFWDSPAFVWWYIAAFEIATVAFLLGFRTRISGLISFLLTLGLMNRSPIYQSGADGVFRVMFIYLVLARSGHAYSIDNWLRVRRLRREGKLDERDGAGKGAGAVVTGADGKQTVLEAFYRRIPAWPRTLIILQLAVIYLWTGCAKTGDVWWRGDSLYFALNLDHFSRVPTQYFGYVFGTNVFRLMTWSVHFWQLGFWLMVLGLVVRWARSEELDPPAGWRRWALRGAWTGIGLLALAITLVGLPVHMPAAMKAKISVATVQALVAGGWLSLMALIGWGWWRLRERPFAFTIRGHHIVVDQRLFFSVVTGRKFWLTMGLVFHLHILVLMNIGMFAPVMIVSYIACLNGTEIATILRRMGKALAHLGVPGIPAWVARGEAITPTEDRTLPQPHLHREDRPLPATALLASFVFFTAAILAKVQEHDWWWMVLIAALAIPTTVAGLDRLRRGQAPEMTGGWTFAYGWFGKVAIATLIAMHVAAVATWSIPDKDCTKSFRVPAKNAVKPWLNVTQTYQSWNMFAPNPTRSNVFMKVFVTDQSGEIWDL
;
A
#
# COMPACT_ATOMS: atom_id res chain seq x y z
N MET A 1 33.51 22.73 27.38
CA MET A 1 32.23 22.16 26.90
C MET A 1 32.10 20.77 27.53
N SER A 2 31.36 20.68 28.64
CA SER A 2 31.33 19.51 29.52
C SER A 2 30.55 18.33 28.92
N LEU A 3 30.86 17.13 29.43
CA LEU A 3 30.24 15.80 29.24
C LEU A 3 28.69 15.71 29.16
N ALA A 4 27.95 16.82 29.21
CA ALA A 4 26.50 16.88 29.06
C ALA A 4 26.03 16.91 27.60
N SER A 5 26.88 17.32 26.64
CA SER A 5 26.49 17.42 25.22
C SER A 5 26.50 16.09 24.46
N SER A 6 27.18 15.06 24.97
CA SER A 6 27.16 13.70 24.39
C SER A 6 25.92 12.88 24.78
N LEU A 7 25.10 13.36 25.72
CA LEU A 7 23.87 12.68 26.18
C LEU A 7 22.60 13.12 25.44
N LEU A 8 22.66 14.14 24.59
CA LEU A 8 21.47 14.77 23.97
C LEU A 8 21.17 14.31 22.54
N LEU A 9 22.07 13.58 21.87
CA LEU A 9 21.95 13.20 20.46
C LEU A 9 21.51 11.75 20.21
N ALA A 10 21.20 11.00 21.27
CA ALA A 10 20.53 9.72 21.17
C ALA A 10 19.53 9.59 22.32
N ALA A 11 18.32 10.14 22.13
CA ALA A 11 17.16 9.67 22.88
C ALA A 11 16.82 8.24 22.43
N ASN A 12 17.73 7.29 22.70
CA ASN A 12 17.30 5.93 22.96
C ASN A 12 16.62 6.02 24.32
N ASP A 13 15.29 6.06 24.32
CA ASP A 13 14.51 5.93 25.56
C ASP A 13 15.10 4.75 26.34
N VAL A 14 15.44 4.98 27.62
CA VAL A 14 15.87 3.90 28.51
C VAL A 14 14.81 2.80 28.42
N PRO A 15 15.17 1.55 28.05
CA PRO A 15 14.19 0.50 27.83
C PRO A 15 13.29 0.33 29.05
N ASN A 16 11.99 0.21 28.82
CA ASN A 16 11.05 -0.06 29.90
C ASN A 16 11.15 -1.55 30.26
N GLU A 17 11.92 -1.87 31.30
CA GLU A 17 12.16 -3.25 31.74
C GLU A 17 10.87 -4.02 32.04
N ALA A 18 9.87 -3.35 32.63
CA ALA A 18 8.56 -3.98 32.86
C ALA A 18 7.84 -4.31 31.55
N ALA A 19 7.96 -3.46 30.53
CA ALA A 19 7.42 -3.73 29.20
C ALA A 19 8.18 -4.88 28.50
N LEU A 20 9.50 -4.92 28.62
CA LEU A 20 10.32 -6.02 28.09
C LEU A 20 9.94 -7.37 28.71
N ALA A 21 9.69 -7.39 30.03
CA ALA A 21 9.25 -8.60 30.73
C ALA A 21 7.89 -9.13 30.22
N LEU A 22 6.99 -8.24 29.74
CA LEU A 22 5.71 -8.62 29.16
C LEU A 22 5.79 -9.03 27.68
N ALA A 23 6.92 -8.76 27.01
CA ALA A 23 7.03 -8.95 25.58
C ALA A 23 6.73 -10.39 25.11
N PRO A 24 7.20 -11.46 25.79
CA PRO A 24 6.84 -12.83 25.42
C PRO A 24 5.33 -13.08 25.48
N THR A 25 4.65 -12.62 26.53
CA THR A 25 3.20 -12.81 26.71
C THR A 25 2.41 -12.12 25.60
N ILE A 26 2.72 -10.84 25.32
CA ILE A 26 2.06 -10.10 24.23
C ILE A 26 2.37 -10.73 22.87
N GLY A 27 3.60 -11.21 22.66
CA GLY A 27 3.99 -11.95 21.47
C GLY A 27 3.10 -13.18 21.20
N TRP A 28 2.86 -14.01 22.22
CA TRP A 28 1.98 -15.18 22.10
C TRP A 28 0.52 -14.82 21.85
N LEU A 29 0.02 -13.75 22.47
CA LEU A 29 -1.33 -13.25 22.20
C LEU A 29 -1.47 -12.74 20.76
N LEU A 30 -0.46 -12.03 20.23
CA LEU A 30 -0.40 -11.60 18.83
C LEU A 30 -0.34 -12.79 17.86
N PHE A 31 0.40 -13.83 18.23
CA PHE A 31 0.43 -15.06 17.46
C PHE A 31 -0.93 -15.75 17.43
N ALA A 32 -1.63 -15.83 18.57
CA ALA A 32 -2.99 -16.36 18.65
C ALA A 32 -3.99 -15.56 17.79
N CYS A 33 -3.88 -14.21 17.79
CA CYS A 33 -4.65 -13.35 16.87
C CYS A 33 -4.39 -13.71 15.40
N THR A 34 -3.14 -14.02 15.06
CA THR A 34 -2.72 -14.39 13.71
C THR A 34 -3.33 -15.73 13.29
N LEU A 35 -3.32 -16.74 14.18
CA LEU A 35 -3.96 -18.04 13.92
C LEU A 35 -5.46 -17.89 13.66
N LEU A 36 -6.16 -17.06 14.45
CA LEU A 36 -7.58 -16.78 14.23
C LEU A 36 -7.83 -16.00 12.92
N ALA A 37 -6.97 -15.03 12.58
CA ALA A 37 -7.06 -14.33 11.30
C ALA A 37 -6.87 -15.28 10.11
N MET A 38 -5.92 -16.23 10.22
CA MET A 38 -5.75 -17.29 9.21
C MET A 38 -6.96 -18.23 9.16
N ALA A 39 -7.56 -18.56 10.29
CA ALA A 39 -8.81 -19.33 10.35
C ALA A 39 -9.96 -18.61 9.64
N VAL A 40 -10.12 -17.29 9.84
CA VAL A 40 -11.09 -16.46 9.09
C VAL A 40 -10.86 -16.60 7.59
N VAL A 41 -9.60 -16.53 7.14
CA VAL A 41 -9.25 -16.67 5.71
C VAL A 41 -9.59 -18.06 5.16
N MET A 42 -9.35 -19.12 5.93
CA MET A 42 -9.67 -20.49 5.52
C MET A 42 -11.18 -20.78 5.53
N LEU A 43 -11.90 -20.25 6.53
CA LEU A 43 -13.34 -20.41 6.66
C LEU A 43 -14.11 -19.70 5.54
N ASP A 44 -13.62 -18.54 5.07
CA ASP A 44 -14.21 -17.74 3.99
C ASP A 44 -13.40 -17.74 2.68
N ARG A 45 -12.60 -18.80 2.46
CA ARG A 45 -11.64 -18.90 1.34
C ARG A 45 -12.25 -18.68 -0.04
N ASP A 46 -13.53 -19.05 -0.24
CA ASP A 46 -14.20 -18.95 -1.54
C ASP A 46 -14.54 -17.51 -1.90
N ARG A 47 -14.96 -16.69 -0.94
CA ARG A 47 -15.16 -15.26 -1.19
C ARG A 47 -13.84 -14.54 -1.29
N ILE A 48 -12.87 -14.91 -0.46
CA ILE A 48 -11.53 -14.30 -0.48
C ILE A 48 -10.83 -14.57 -1.81
N ARG A 49 -10.87 -15.80 -2.35
CA ARG A 49 -10.30 -16.08 -3.67
C ARG A 49 -11.01 -15.30 -4.78
N LYS A 50 -12.35 -15.20 -4.74
CA LYS A 50 -13.12 -14.41 -5.71
C LYS A 50 -12.76 -12.93 -5.63
N PHE A 51 -12.59 -12.40 -4.42
CA PHE A 51 -12.21 -11.00 -4.20
C PHE A 51 -10.85 -10.67 -4.82
N TRP A 52 -9.84 -11.49 -4.52
CA TRP A 52 -8.47 -11.26 -4.95
C TRP A 52 -8.23 -11.59 -6.42
N LEU A 53 -8.79 -12.69 -6.92
CA LEU A 53 -8.46 -13.22 -8.24
C LEU A 53 -9.47 -12.82 -9.34
N ARG A 54 -10.47 -11.99 -9.00
CA ARG A 54 -11.38 -11.42 -10.01
C ARG A 54 -10.63 -10.59 -11.04
N THR A 55 -11.35 -10.33 -12.12
CA THR A 55 -10.95 -9.34 -13.11
C THR A 55 -11.67 -8.01 -12.88
N GLU A 56 -11.07 -6.91 -13.32
CA GLU A 56 -11.63 -5.57 -13.20
C GLU A 56 -11.37 -4.70 -14.43
N ASP A 57 -11.98 -3.52 -14.43
CA ASP A 57 -11.82 -2.49 -15.43
C ASP A 57 -10.43 -1.82 -15.35
N PRO A 58 -9.65 -1.80 -16.45
CA PRO A 58 -8.30 -1.23 -16.46
C PRO A 58 -8.24 0.28 -16.30
N ARG A 59 -9.35 1.01 -16.50
CA ARG A 59 -9.33 2.49 -16.59
C ARG A 59 -8.89 3.16 -15.29
N ALA A 60 -9.23 2.60 -14.14
CA ALA A 60 -8.82 3.18 -12.86
C ALA A 60 -7.31 3.11 -12.65
N ILE A 61 -6.69 1.96 -12.95
CA ILE A 61 -5.24 1.83 -12.81
C ILE A 61 -4.49 2.56 -13.94
N ALA A 62 -5.09 2.68 -15.13
CA ALA A 62 -4.51 3.49 -16.21
C ALA A 62 -4.49 4.99 -15.86
N ALA A 63 -5.56 5.52 -15.27
CA ALA A 63 -5.58 6.89 -14.77
C ALA A 63 -4.57 7.09 -13.62
N PHE A 64 -4.48 6.12 -12.70
CA PHE A 64 -3.46 6.14 -11.65
C PHE A 64 -2.04 6.13 -12.25
N ARG A 65 -1.77 5.30 -13.27
CA ARG A 65 -0.47 5.26 -13.97
C ARG A 65 -0.06 6.63 -14.49
N ILE A 66 -0.95 7.30 -15.22
CA ILE A 66 -0.67 8.61 -15.83
C ILE A 66 -0.35 9.62 -14.73
N ALA A 67 -1.24 9.77 -13.75
CA ALA A 67 -1.06 10.74 -12.68
C ALA A 67 0.17 10.43 -11.79
N PHE A 68 0.43 9.14 -11.53
CA PHE A 68 1.57 8.69 -10.73
C PHE A 68 2.89 9.00 -11.44
N ALA A 69 2.99 8.67 -12.73
CA ALA A 69 4.17 8.96 -13.53
C ALA A 69 4.40 10.47 -13.67
N THR A 70 3.35 11.27 -13.85
CA THR A 70 3.47 12.74 -13.85
C THR A 70 4.04 13.27 -12.53
N VAL A 71 3.49 12.84 -11.40
CA VAL A 71 3.96 13.29 -10.08
C VAL A 71 5.38 12.78 -9.78
N LEU A 72 5.75 11.59 -10.26
CA LEU A 72 7.11 11.06 -10.17
C LEU A 72 8.10 11.89 -10.99
N LEU A 73 7.76 12.22 -12.25
CA LEU A 73 8.58 13.09 -13.10
C LEU A 73 8.80 14.45 -12.43
N LEU A 74 7.74 15.06 -11.91
CA LEU A 74 7.84 16.32 -11.17
C LEU A 74 8.72 16.19 -9.92
N ASN A 75 8.58 15.10 -9.15
CA ASN A 75 9.40 14.86 -7.97
C ASN A 75 10.89 14.80 -8.28
N ILE A 76 11.28 14.06 -9.32
CA ILE A 76 12.69 13.95 -9.71
C ILE A 76 13.20 15.25 -10.33
N ASN A 77 12.45 15.86 -11.25
CA ASN A 77 12.88 17.10 -11.93
C ASN A 77 12.90 18.33 -11.02
N ASN A 78 12.17 18.34 -9.92
CA ASN A 78 12.29 19.42 -8.91
C ASN A 78 13.71 19.53 -8.33
N MET A 79 14.54 18.51 -8.49
CA MET A 79 15.95 18.50 -8.07
C MET A 79 16.93 18.79 -9.20
N TRP A 80 16.46 19.23 -10.39
CA TRP A 80 17.29 19.40 -11.58
C TRP A 80 18.58 20.18 -11.31
N SER A 81 18.49 21.31 -10.60
CA SER A 81 19.65 22.16 -10.27
C SER A 81 20.65 21.49 -9.32
N TYR A 82 20.28 20.38 -8.69
CA TYR A 82 21.08 19.67 -7.70
C TYR A 82 21.53 18.29 -8.18
N PHE A 83 21.28 17.89 -9.43
CA PHE A 83 21.64 16.54 -9.90
C PHE A 83 23.14 16.27 -9.82
N GLY A 84 23.99 17.23 -10.21
CA GLY A 84 25.44 17.15 -10.02
C GLY A 84 25.77 16.91 -8.54
N PHE A 85 25.34 17.83 -7.69
CA PHE A 85 25.58 17.78 -6.25
C PHE A 85 25.09 16.48 -5.56
N LEU A 86 23.94 15.94 -5.97
CA LEU A 86 23.31 14.81 -5.28
C LEU A 86 23.77 13.44 -5.77
N PHE A 87 24.14 13.32 -7.05
CA PHE A 87 24.27 12.01 -7.69
C PHE A 87 25.61 11.76 -8.36
N THR A 88 26.49 12.75 -8.49
CA THR A 88 27.80 12.57 -9.12
C THR A 88 28.93 12.33 -8.12
N ASP A 89 30.06 11.87 -8.63
CA ASP A 89 31.36 11.78 -7.97
C ASP A 89 32.08 13.14 -7.80
N GLU A 90 31.44 14.25 -8.18
CA GLU A 90 31.88 15.63 -7.90
C GLU A 90 31.00 16.28 -6.81
N GLY A 91 29.94 15.59 -6.39
CA GLY A 91 28.93 16.09 -5.46
C GLY A 91 29.23 15.83 -3.99
N LEU A 92 28.18 15.82 -3.17
CA LEU A 92 28.29 15.69 -1.72
C LEU A 92 28.75 14.30 -1.26
N PHE A 93 28.33 13.25 -1.97
CA PHE A 93 28.70 11.87 -1.67
C PHE A 93 29.52 11.29 -2.82
N MET A 94 30.83 11.27 -2.65
CA MET A 94 31.76 10.51 -3.51
C MET A 94 31.36 9.03 -3.56
N SER A 95 31.69 8.33 -4.65
CA SER A 95 31.23 6.94 -4.89
C SER A 95 31.60 5.99 -3.75
N GLY A 96 32.83 6.06 -3.26
CA GLY A 96 33.31 5.26 -2.12
C GLY A 96 32.55 5.58 -0.82
N SER A 97 32.33 6.87 -0.53
CA SER A 97 31.52 7.31 0.61
C SER A 97 30.08 6.83 0.51
N ALA A 98 29.47 6.88 -0.69
CA ALA A 98 28.12 6.38 -0.92
C ALA A 98 28.04 4.87 -0.66
N ARG A 99 29.02 4.09 -1.15
CA ARG A 99 29.10 2.65 -0.86
C ARG A 99 29.30 2.40 0.63
N GLN A 100 30.22 3.08 1.30
CA GLN A 100 30.53 2.87 2.71
C GLN A 100 29.39 3.27 3.65
N PHE A 101 28.86 4.49 3.52
CA PHE A 101 27.91 5.06 4.48
C PHE A 101 26.45 4.75 4.17
N ILE A 102 26.09 4.52 2.90
CA ILE A 102 24.69 4.28 2.51
C ILE A 102 24.40 2.79 2.30
N ALA A 103 25.35 2.06 1.69
CA ALA A 103 25.18 0.67 1.27
C ALA A 103 26.25 -0.29 1.85
N GLY A 104 26.99 0.11 2.89
CA GLY A 104 28.22 -0.60 3.30
C GLY A 104 28.00 -2.06 3.65
N GLY A 105 26.83 -2.40 4.22
CA GLY A 105 26.46 -3.78 4.49
C GLY A 105 26.34 -4.67 3.25
N GLN A 106 25.90 -4.12 2.11
CA GLN A 106 25.78 -4.83 0.83
C GLN A 106 27.09 -4.88 0.04
N PHE A 107 28.01 -3.95 0.29
CA PHE A 107 29.30 -3.89 -0.38
C PHE A 107 30.42 -4.57 0.45
N LYS A 108 30.05 -5.45 1.39
CA LYS A 108 31.04 -6.30 2.07
C LYS A 108 31.73 -7.22 1.06
N GLY A 109 33.06 -7.17 1.02
CA GLY A 109 33.85 -7.91 0.04
C GLY A 109 33.90 -7.24 -1.34
N TYR A 110 33.70 -5.93 -1.41
CA TYR A 110 33.94 -5.11 -2.60
C TYR A 110 35.20 -4.24 -2.38
N GLY A 111 36.18 -4.36 -3.26
CA GLY A 111 37.41 -3.56 -3.26
C GLY A 111 37.23 -2.22 -3.95
N GLU A 112 37.81 -1.18 -3.36
CA GLU A 112 37.75 0.20 -3.84
C GLU A 112 38.95 0.56 -4.74
N GLY A 113 39.91 -0.35 -4.91
CA GLY A 113 41.17 -0.05 -5.60
C GLY A 113 42.20 0.64 -4.70
N LEU A 114 41.96 0.70 -3.39
CA LEU A 114 42.87 1.33 -2.43
C LEU A 114 43.99 0.37 -2.01
N GLY A 115 45.23 0.86 -1.98
CA GLY A 115 46.36 0.06 -1.49
C GLY A 115 46.73 -1.16 -2.36
N GLY A 116 46.34 -1.18 -3.63
CA GLY A 116 46.67 -2.25 -4.58
C GLY A 116 45.67 -3.42 -4.62
N GLU A 117 44.55 -3.33 -3.89
CA GLU A 117 43.46 -4.29 -4.01
C GLU A 117 42.74 -4.14 -5.38
N PRO A 118 42.20 -5.22 -5.97
CA PRO A 118 41.43 -5.11 -7.21
C PRO A 118 40.08 -4.43 -6.96
N THR A 119 39.67 -3.54 -7.86
CA THR A 119 38.33 -2.93 -7.84
C THR A 119 37.27 -3.98 -8.20
N GLY A 120 36.24 -4.11 -7.37
CA GLY A 120 35.11 -5.01 -7.62
C GLY A 120 34.86 -6.03 -6.50
N PHE A 121 33.91 -6.94 -6.72
CA PHE A 121 33.62 -8.01 -5.76
C PHE A 121 34.76 -9.03 -5.73
N PHE A 122 35.23 -9.38 -4.53
CA PHE A 122 36.32 -10.34 -4.34
C PHE A 122 35.94 -11.77 -4.70
N ASP A 123 34.65 -12.14 -4.54
CA ASP A 123 34.14 -13.47 -4.81
C ASP A 123 32.62 -13.48 -5.08
N LEU A 124 32.09 -14.67 -5.39
CA LEU A 124 30.65 -14.89 -5.59
C LEU A 124 29.85 -14.67 -4.29
N ALA A 125 30.45 -14.90 -3.12
CA ALA A 125 29.76 -14.72 -1.84
C ALA A 125 29.45 -13.23 -1.59
N ALA A 126 30.38 -12.33 -1.94
CA ALA A 126 30.18 -10.89 -1.90
C ALA A 126 29.08 -10.42 -2.87
N VAL A 127 29.02 -11.00 -4.08
CA VAL A 127 27.92 -10.74 -5.03
C VAL A 127 26.57 -11.17 -4.47
N ILE A 128 26.50 -12.35 -3.84
CA ILE A 128 25.29 -12.86 -3.20
C ILE A 128 24.89 -11.96 -2.01
N GLU A 129 25.84 -11.47 -1.23
CA GLU A 129 25.57 -10.57 -0.11
C GLU A 129 25.02 -9.23 -0.58
N TRP A 130 25.58 -8.67 -1.65
CA TRP A 130 25.04 -7.49 -2.32
C TRP A 130 23.61 -7.73 -2.80
N ALA A 131 23.34 -8.86 -3.44
CA ALA A 131 22.03 -9.19 -4.01
C ALA A 131 20.92 -9.32 -2.94
N LYS A 132 21.25 -9.70 -1.70
CA LYS A 132 20.28 -9.86 -0.60
C LYS A 132 19.75 -8.54 -0.04
N GLY A 133 20.50 -7.45 -0.18
CA GLY A 133 20.12 -6.18 0.43
C GLY A 133 19.23 -5.29 -0.46
N PRO A 134 18.68 -4.19 0.09
CA PRO A 134 17.68 -3.38 -0.60
C PRO A 134 18.24 -2.24 -1.47
N ARG A 135 19.53 -1.92 -1.41
CA ARG A 135 20.14 -0.75 -2.07
C ARG A 135 20.56 -1.03 -3.50
N TYR A 136 19.59 -1.28 -4.38
CA TYR A 136 19.87 -1.45 -5.81
C TYR A 136 20.01 -0.09 -6.49
N SER A 137 21.20 0.19 -7.04
CA SER A 137 21.49 1.36 -7.88
C SER A 137 22.72 1.13 -8.75
N LEU A 138 22.65 1.51 -10.04
CA LEU A 138 23.84 1.55 -10.90
C LEU A 138 24.78 2.70 -10.50
N LEU A 139 24.25 3.73 -9.82
CA LEU A 139 25.01 4.89 -9.36
C LEU A 139 25.97 4.58 -8.21
N TYR A 140 25.97 3.35 -7.69
CA TYR A 140 27.04 2.87 -6.82
C TYR A 140 28.25 2.33 -7.58
N PHE A 141 28.18 2.19 -8.90
CA PHE A 141 29.27 1.68 -9.73
C PHE A 141 29.77 2.74 -10.70
N TRP A 142 28.86 3.55 -11.24
CA TRP A 142 29.18 4.63 -12.17
C TRP A 142 28.38 5.89 -11.80
N ASP A 143 29.10 6.97 -11.53
CA ASP A 143 28.51 8.25 -11.11
C ASP A 143 29.28 9.46 -11.64
N SER A 144 30.05 9.32 -12.73
CA SER A 144 30.59 10.48 -13.44
C SER A 144 29.46 11.39 -13.93
N PRO A 145 29.67 12.71 -14.08
CA PRO A 145 28.62 13.63 -14.53
C PRO A 145 27.95 13.18 -15.82
N ALA A 146 28.74 12.70 -16.79
CA ALA A 146 28.23 12.20 -18.06
C ALA A 146 27.32 10.96 -17.87
N PHE A 147 27.70 10.02 -17.02
CA PHE A 147 26.88 8.83 -16.75
C PHE A 147 25.58 9.19 -16.02
N VAL A 148 25.64 10.10 -15.05
CA VAL A 148 24.45 10.56 -14.32
C VAL A 148 23.47 11.24 -15.28
N TRP A 149 23.93 12.10 -16.18
CA TRP A 149 23.05 12.72 -17.18
C TRP A 149 22.43 11.69 -18.14
N TRP A 150 23.20 10.68 -18.56
CA TRP A 150 22.65 9.56 -19.32
C TRP A 150 21.58 8.79 -18.52
N TYR A 151 21.84 8.54 -17.23
CA TYR A 151 20.92 7.86 -16.33
C TYR A 151 19.61 8.62 -16.17
N ILE A 152 19.68 9.94 -15.97
CA ILE A 152 18.52 10.83 -15.91
C ILE A 152 17.77 10.81 -17.25
N ALA A 153 18.45 10.91 -18.39
CA ALA A 153 17.80 10.82 -19.70
C ALA A 153 17.09 9.46 -19.91
N ALA A 154 17.72 8.36 -19.50
CA ALA A 154 17.11 7.03 -19.54
C ALA A 154 15.87 6.95 -18.62
N PHE A 155 15.94 7.56 -17.44
CA PHE A 155 14.81 7.67 -16.51
C PHE A 155 13.65 8.46 -17.12
N GLU A 156 13.93 9.62 -17.71
CA GLU A 156 12.93 10.47 -18.37
C GLU A 156 12.24 9.72 -19.52
N ILE A 157 13.02 9.12 -20.43
CA ILE A 157 12.49 8.37 -21.57
C ILE A 157 11.63 7.19 -21.10
N ALA A 158 12.12 6.40 -20.14
CA ALA A 158 11.39 5.25 -19.63
C ALA A 158 10.09 5.66 -18.90
N THR A 159 10.14 6.72 -18.11
CA THR A 159 9.00 7.20 -17.31
C THR A 159 7.96 7.89 -18.18
N VAL A 160 8.37 8.66 -19.20
CA VAL A 160 7.46 9.24 -20.20
C VAL A 160 6.83 8.13 -21.05
N ALA A 161 7.60 7.13 -21.50
CA ALA A 161 7.05 5.97 -22.19
C ALA A 161 6.03 5.22 -21.32
N PHE A 162 6.29 5.09 -20.02
CA PHE A 162 5.37 4.48 -19.07
C PHE A 162 4.11 5.33 -18.84
N LEU A 163 4.26 6.66 -18.71
CA LEU A 163 3.16 7.62 -18.61
C LEU A 163 2.21 7.47 -19.81
N LEU A 164 2.76 7.49 -21.02
CA LEU A 164 2.01 7.32 -22.27
C LEU A 164 1.48 5.89 -22.47
N GLY A 165 1.95 4.93 -21.69
CA GLY A 165 1.57 3.52 -21.79
C GLY A 165 2.08 2.86 -23.06
N PHE A 166 3.32 3.16 -23.45
CA PHE A 166 4.05 2.49 -24.53
C PHE A 166 4.95 1.40 -23.96
N ARG A 167 4.78 0.16 -24.45
CA ARG A 167 5.46 -1.04 -23.92
C ARG A 167 5.38 -1.08 -22.39
N THR A 168 4.19 -0.82 -21.86
CA THR A 168 3.91 -0.41 -20.47
C THR A 168 4.60 -1.28 -19.41
N ARG A 169 4.74 -2.60 -19.65
CA ARG A 169 5.42 -3.51 -18.73
C ARG A 169 6.93 -3.26 -18.66
N ILE A 170 7.56 -3.07 -19.81
CA ILE A 170 9.02 -2.89 -19.93
C ILE A 170 9.37 -1.46 -19.47
N SER A 171 8.68 -0.45 -19.99
CA SER A 171 8.90 0.95 -19.59
C SER A 171 8.64 1.16 -18.10
N GLY A 172 7.60 0.54 -17.54
CA GLY A 172 7.33 0.58 -16.10
C GLY A 172 8.42 -0.09 -15.26
N LEU A 173 8.92 -1.25 -15.67
CA LEU A 173 10.00 -1.94 -14.95
C LEU A 173 11.31 -1.13 -14.99
N ILE A 174 11.69 -0.62 -16.16
CA ILE A 174 12.90 0.21 -16.31
C ILE A 174 12.77 1.49 -15.49
N SER A 175 11.64 2.20 -15.60
CA SER A 175 11.38 3.41 -14.81
C SER A 175 11.42 3.14 -13.31
N PHE A 176 10.86 2.01 -12.85
CA PHE A 176 10.94 1.59 -11.45
C PHE A 176 12.38 1.36 -10.99
N LEU A 177 13.18 0.59 -11.74
CA LEU A 177 14.58 0.32 -11.39
C LEU A 177 15.43 1.60 -11.39
N LEU A 178 15.21 2.50 -12.34
CA LEU A 178 15.90 3.78 -12.40
C LEU A 178 15.51 4.71 -11.24
N THR A 179 14.23 4.71 -10.87
CA THR A 179 13.72 5.42 -9.69
C THR A 179 14.36 4.91 -8.41
N LEU A 180 14.43 3.58 -8.23
CA LEU A 180 15.09 2.98 -7.07
C LEU A 180 16.57 3.37 -6.99
N GLY A 181 17.26 3.44 -8.12
CA GLY A 181 18.67 3.79 -8.13
C GLY A 181 18.92 5.23 -7.67
N LEU A 182 18.09 6.19 -8.10
CA LEU A 182 18.13 7.56 -7.60
C LEU A 182 17.82 7.63 -6.10
N MET A 183 16.77 6.92 -5.65
CA MET A 183 16.38 6.90 -4.24
C MET A 183 17.44 6.29 -3.33
N ASN A 184 18.13 5.25 -3.79
CA ASN A 184 19.16 4.59 -3.01
C ASN A 184 20.48 5.37 -3.02
N ARG A 185 20.82 6.05 -4.12
CA ARG A 185 22.10 6.75 -4.26
C ARG A 185 22.29 7.92 -3.29
N SER A 186 21.23 8.69 -3.03
CA SER A 186 21.30 9.85 -2.14
C SER A 186 20.05 9.96 -1.27
N PRO A 187 20.15 9.83 0.06
CA PRO A 187 19.00 9.94 0.95
C PRO A 187 18.62 11.38 1.29
N ILE A 188 19.43 12.39 0.93
CA ILE A 188 19.32 13.76 1.45
C ILE A 188 18.03 14.46 1.02
N TYR A 189 17.59 14.25 -0.21
CA TYR A 189 16.40 14.91 -0.73
C TYR A 189 15.09 14.24 -0.30
N GLN A 190 15.15 13.10 0.40
CA GLN A 190 13.97 12.28 0.62
C GLN A 190 12.97 12.99 1.53
N SER A 191 11.74 13.13 1.04
CA SER A 191 10.65 13.84 1.73
C SER A 191 9.59 12.89 2.32
N GLY A 192 9.85 11.59 2.23
CA GLY A 192 8.89 10.52 2.54
C GLY A 192 7.94 10.19 1.39
N ALA A 193 7.84 11.08 0.39
CA ALA A 193 7.20 10.79 -0.89
C ALA A 193 7.84 9.57 -1.57
N ASP A 194 9.16 9.43 -1.46
CA ASP A 194 9.96 8.36 -2.03
C ASP A 194 9.52 6.98 -1.54
N GLY A 195 9.19 6.89 -0.24
CA GLY A 195 8.61 5.68 0.34
C GLY A 195 7.29 5.30 -0.33
N VAL A 196 6.40 6.28 -0.57
CA VAL A 196 5.11 6.06 -1.23
C VAL A 196 5.31 5.66 -2.69
N PHE A 197 6.16 6.36 -3.44
CA PHE A 197 6.48 5.99 -4.81
C PHE A 197 6.97 4.55 -4.88
N ARG A 198 7.98 4.20 -4.08
CA ARG A 198 8.57 2.86 -4.06
C ARG A 198 7.55 1.75 -3.85
N VAL A 199 6.74 1.85 -2.79
CA VAL A 199 5.78 0.79 -2.45
C VAL A 199 4.62 0.71 -3.44
N MET A 200 4.18 1.83 -4.03
CA MET A 200 3.08 1.83 -5.00
C MET A 200 3.53 1.39 -6.39
N PHE A 201 4.76 1.74 -6.79
CA PHE A 201 5.24 1.52 -8.15
C PHE A 201 5.39 0.03 -8.44
N ILE A 202 5.94 -0.77 -7.52
CA ILE A 202 6.07 -2.22 -7.73
C ILE A 202 4.71 -2.89 -8.00
N TYR A 203 3.65 -2.51 -7.29
CA TYR A 203 2.31 -3.03 -7.57
C TYR A 203 1.76 -2.52 -8.90
N LEU A 204 2.02 -1.26 -9.23
CA LEU A 204 1.57 -0.64 -10.48
C LEU A 204 2.19 -1.32 -11.72
N VAL A 205 3.47 -1.71 -11.65
CA VAL A 205 4.14 -2.49 -12.70
C VAL A 205 3.42 -3.83 -12.95
N LEU A 206 2.91 -4.45 -11.89
CA LEU A 206 2.17 -5.73 -11.95
C LEU A 206 0.72 -5.58 -12.41
N ALA A 207 0.18 -4.35 -12.40
CA ALA A 207 -1.24 -4.07 -12.58
C ALA A 207 -1.77 -4.09 -14.03
N ARG A 208 -0.92 -4.35 -15.02
CA ARG A 208 -1.28 -4.33 -16.45
C ARG A 208 -2.02 -3.04 -16.86
N SER A 209 -1.53 -1.90 -16.39
CA SER A 209 -2.13 -0.57 -16.61
C SER A 209 -2.16 -0.13 -18.08
N GLY A 210 -1.50 -0.83 -18.98
CA GLY A 210 -1.49 -0.59 -20.44
C GLY A 210 -2.75 -1.01 -21.19
N HIS A 211 -3.78 -1.56 -20.55
CA HIS A 211 -5.05 -1.95 -21.22
C HIS A 211 -6.09 -0.82 -21.32
N ALA A 212 -5.79 0.38 -20.81
CA ALA A 212 -6.58 1.59 -21.00
C ALA A 212 -5.68 2.83 -21.04
N TYR A 213 -6.19 3.90 -21.66
CA TYR A 213 -5.53 5.21 -21.77
C TYR A 213 -4.03 5.10 -22.10
N SER A 214 -3.69 4.30 -23.10
CA SER A 214 -2.32 3.91 -23.42
C SER A 214 -2.11 3.78 -24.92
N ILE A 215 -0.87 4.00 -25.36
CA ILE A 215 -0.45 3.69 -26.73
C ILE A 215 -0.59 2.18 -26.99
N ASP A 216 -0.27 1.32 -26.02
CA ASP A 216 -0.42 -0.14 -26.15
C ASP A 216 -1.86 -0.56 -26.50
N ASN A 217 -2.86 -0.02 -25.81
CA ASN A 217 -4.26 -0.35 -26.10
C ASN A 217 -4.72 0.30 -27.41
N TRP A 218 -4.25 1.51 -27.71
CA TRP A 218 -4.55 2.17 -28.98
C TRP A 218 -4.04 1.35 -30.18
N LEU A 219 -2.79 0.88 -30.14
CA LEU A 219 -2.21 0.01 -31.18
C LEU A 219 -2.97 -1.32 -31.28
N ARG A 220 -3.34 -1.93 -30.15
CA ARG A 220 -4.16 -3.16 -30.13
C ARG A 220 -5.50 -2.94 -30.82
N VAL A 221 -6.24 -1.90 -30.43
CA VAL A 221 -7.56 -1.56 -30.97
C VAL A 221 -7.46 -1.26 -32.47
N ARG A 222 -6.45 -0.50 -32.89
CA ARG A 222 -6.22 -0.19 -34.31
C ARG A 222 -5.97 -1.46 -35.13
N ARG A 223 -5.22 -2.44 -34.60
CA ARG A 223 -5.01 -3.74 -35.24
C ARG A 223 -6.30 -4.54 -35.32
N LEU A 224 -7.04 -4.67 -34.21
CA LEU A 224 -8.30 -5.43 -34.18
C LEU A 224 -9.36 -4.86 -35.12
N ARG A 225 -9.45 -3.53 -35.23
CA ARG A 225 -10.31 -2.84 -36.20
C ARG A 225 -9.95 -3.21 -37.64
N ARG A 226 -8.65 -3.18 -37.99
CA ARG A 226 -8.18 -3.58 -39.33
C ARG A 226 -8.49 -5.04 -39.66
N GLU A 227 -8.47 -5.91 -38.65
CA GLU A 227 -8.78 -7.34 -38.79
C GLU A 227 -10.29 -7.64 -38.73
N GLY A 228 -11.16 -6.64 -38.52
CA GLY A 228 -12.61 -6.87 -38.34
C GLY A 228 -12.99 -7.64 -37.07
N LYS A 229 -12.09 -7.70 -36.08
CA LYS A 229 -12.28 -8.46 -34.83
C LYS A 229 -12.66 -7.58 -33.63
N LEU A 230 -12.76 -6.28 -33.81
CA LEU A 230 -13.13 -5.33 -32.77
C LEU A 230 -14.66 -5.15 -32.72
N ASP A 231 -15.24 -5.22 -31.53
CA ASP A 231 -16.59 -4.73 -31.30
C ASP A 231 -16.54 -3.19 -31.21
N GLU A 232 -17.06 -2.51 -32.22
CA GLU A 232 -17.11 -1.05 -32.25
C GLU A 232 -18.13 -0.48 -31.26
N ARG A 233 -18.12 0.84 -31.02
CA ARG A 233 -19.04 1.48 -30.06
C ARG A 233 -20.52 1.38 -30.47
N ASP A 234 -20.76 1.33 -31.76
CA ASP A 234 -22.03 1.11 -32.45
C ASP A 234 -22.27 -0.36 -32.81
N GLY A 235 -21.31 -1.24 -32.45
CA GLY A 235 -21.42 -2.68 -32.62
C GLY A 235 -22.40 -3.34 -31.64
N ALA A 236 -22.60 -4.65 -31.82
CA ALA A 236 -23.57 -5.45 -31.06
C ALA A 236 -23.31 -5.41 -29.54
N GLY A 237 -22.05 -5.38 -29.11
CA GLY A 237 -21.66 -5.30 -27.70
C GLY A 237 -21.38 -3.88 -27.20
N LYS A 238 -21.57 -2.86 -28.06
CA LYS A 238 -21.28 -1.45 -27.79
C LYS A 238 -19.83 -1.19 -27.34
N GLY A 239 -18.90 -2.07 -27.71
CA GLY A 239 -17.49 -2.04 -27.36
C GLY A 239 -17.08 -2.92 -26.18
N ALA A 240 -18.00 -3.69 -25.60
CA ALA A 240 -17.72 -4.70 -24.56
C ALA A 240 -17.29 -6.06 -25.13
N GLY A 241 -17.26 -6.21 -26.45
CA GLY A 241 -17.15 -7.50 -27.11
C GLY A 241 -18.54 -8.12 -27.33
N ALA A 242 -18.66 -9.00 -28.32
CA ALA A 242 -19.91 -9.65 -28.67
C ALA A 242 -19.65 -11.01 -29.34
N VAL A 243 -20.59 -11.93 -29.21
CA VAL A 243 -20.64 -13.12 -30.08
C VAL A 243 -21.51 -12.78 -31.28
N VAL A 244 -20.96 -12.85 -32.47
CA VAL A 244 -21.67 -12.57 -33.73
C VAL A 244 -21.68 -13.84 -34.57
N THR A 245 -22.85 -14.18 -35.11
CA THR A 245 -23.00 -15.33 -36.00
C THR A 245 -22.86 -14.83 -37.43
N GLY A 246 -21.86 -15.36 -38.15
CA GLY A 246 -21.63 -15.06 -39.56
C GLY A 246 -22.72 -15.65 -40.46
N ALA A 247 -22.76 -15.22 -41.72
CA ALA A 247 -23.68 -15.76 -42.72
C ALA A 247 -23.45 -17.26 -42.99
N ASP A 248 -22.26 -17.77 -42.67
CA ASP A 248 -21.89 -19.19 -42.73
C ASP A 248 -22.30 -19.98 -41.46
N GLY A 249 -23.02 -19.35 -40.53
CA GLY A 249 -23.44 -19.95 -39.26
C GLY A 249 -22.33 -20.06 -38.21
N LYS A 250 -21.09 -19.63 -38.51
CA LYS A 250 -19.99 -19.69 -37.55
C LYS A 250 -20.07 -18.56 -36.55
N GLN A 251 -19.93 -18.90 -35.28
CA GLN A 251 -19.83 -17.90 -34.22
C GLN A 251 -18.41 -17.36 -34.15
N THR A 252 -18.31 -16.04 -34.21
CA THR A 252 -17.07 -15.30 -34.00
C THR A 252 -17.21 -14.42 -32.77
N VAL A 253 -16.16 -14.35 -31.96
CA VAL A 253 -16.13 -13.52 -30.76
C VAL A 253 -15.36 -12.25 -31.08
N LEU A 254 -16.05 -11.11 -31.06
CA LEU A 254 -15.45 -9.80 -31.19
C LEU A 254 -14.81 -9.39 -29.85
N GLU A 255 -13.62 -8.79 -29.93
CA GLU A 255 -12.87 -8.29 -28.78
C GLU A 255 -13.36 -6.91 -28.35
N ALA A 256 -13.30 -6.64 -27.04
CA ALA A 256 -13.67 -5.37 -26.44
C ALA A 256 -12.60 -4.28 -26.63
N PHE A 257 -13.02 -3.00 -26.53
CA PHE A 257 -12.10 -1.85 -26.47
C PHE A 257 -11.21 -1.83 -25.23
N TYR A 258 -11.78 -2.14 -24.07
CA TYR A 258 -11.09 -2.14 -22.78
C TYR A 258 -11.12 -3.54 -22.19
N ARG A 259 -10.05 -4.28 -22.42
CA ARG A 259 -9.87 -5.64 -21.91
C ARG A 259 -9.73 -5.65 -20.39
N ARG A 260 -10.40 -6.58 -19.72
CA ARG A 260 -10.30 -6.71 -18.26
C ARG A 260 -8.91 -7.18 -17.82
N ILE A 261 -8.53 -6.77 -16.63
CA ILE A 261 -7.22 -7.06 -16.02
C ILE A 261 -7.37 -7.75 -14.65
N PRO A 262 -6.34 -8.44 -14.13
CA PRO A 262 -6.37 -8.98 -12.76
C PRO A 262 -6.52 -7.87 -11.72
N ALA A 263 -7.39 -8.07 -10.71
CA ALA A 263 -7.70 -7.03 -9.72
C ALA A 263 -6.75 -6.97 -8.51
N TRP A 264 -5.96 -8.01 -8.28
CA TRP A 264 -5.09 -8.10 -7.10
C TRP A 264 -4.04 -6.98 -6.99
N PRO A 265 -3.38 -6.48 -8.06
CA PRO A 265 -2.34 -5.46 -7.91
C PRO A 265 -2.91 -4.13 -7.44
N ARG A 266 -4.06 -3.74 -7.98
CA ARG A 266 -4.80 -2.55 -7.53
C ARG A 266 -5.31 -2.70 -6.11
N THR A 267 -5.76 -3.91 -5.75
CA THR A 267 -6.17 -4.22 -4.39
C THR A 267 -5.00 -4.09 -3.41
N LEU A 268 -3.79 -4.51 -3.79
CA LEU A 268 -2.57 -4.28 -2.99
C LEU A 268 -2.25 -2.78 -2.84
N ILE A 269 -2.42 -1.97 -3.89
CA ILE A 269 -2.28 -0.50 -3.78
C ILE A 269 -3.27 0.08 -2.76
N ILE A 270 -4.54 -0.33 -2.80
CA ILE A 270 -5.56 0.11 -1.84
C ILE A 270 -5.21 -0.33 -0.42
N LEU A 271 -4.75 -1.57 -0.23
CA LEU A 271 -4.33 -2.07 1.08
C LEU A 271 -3.08 -1.35 1.58
N GLN A 272 -2.10 -1.12 0.72
CA GLN A 272 -0.88 -0.40 1.07
C GLN A 272 -1.20 1.03 1.51
N LEU A 273 -2.17 1.69 0.86
CA LEU A 273 -2.66 2.98 1.29
C LEU A 273 -3.28 2.91 2.70
N ALA A 274 -4.07 1.87 2.99
CA ALA A 274 -4.63 1.65 4.31
C ALA A 274 -3.55 1.36 5.37
N VAL A 275 -2.51 0.60 5.02
CA VAL A 275 -1.38 0.33 5.92
C VAL A 275 -0.60 1.61 6.21
N ILE A 276 -0.31 2.43 5.18
CA ILE A 276 0.34 3.74 5.35
C ILE A 276 -0.39 4.55 6.40
N TYR A 277 -1.71 4.75 6.24
CA TYR A 277 -2.47 5.59 7.15
C TYR A 277 -2.67 4.97 8.52
N LEU A 278 -3.02 3.68 8.61
CA LEU A 278 -3.21 3.01 9.89
C LEU A 278 -1.94 3.06 10.73
N TRP A 279 -0.79 2.73 10.13
CA TRP A 279 0.50 2.77 10.83
C TRP A 279 0.87 4.21 11.24
N THR A 280 0.70 5.16 10.33
CA THR A 280 0.94 6.59 10.60
C THR A 280 0.03 7.12 11.71
N GLY A 281 -1.21 6.63 11.82
CA GLY A 281 -2.13 6.93 12.91
C GLY A 281 -1.70 6.27 14.22
N CYS A 282 -1.36 4.98 14.21
CA CYS A 282 -0.87 4.26 15.40
C CYS A 282 0.42 4.86 15.98
N ALA A 283 1.24 5.52 15.16
CA ALA A 283 2.44 6.19 15.62
C ALA A 283 2.15 7.54 16.34
N LYS A 284 0.95 8.14 16.15
CA LYS A 284 0.54 9.43 16.76
C LYS A 284 0.14 9.28 18.22
N THR A 285 1.12 9.04 19.06
CA THR A 285 0.92 8.76 20.49
C THR A 285 1.54 9.86 21.37
N GLY A 286 1.07 9.99 22.61
CA GLY A 286 1.60 10.92 23.60
C GLY A 286 0.74 12.18 23.82
N ASP A 287 1.10 12.94 24.85
CA ASP A 287 0.30 14.06 25.37
C ASP A 287 0.09 15.20 24.37
N VAL A 288 1.04 15.41 23.45
CA VAL A 288 0.94 16.47 22.42
C VAL A 288 -0.18 16.14 21.43
N TRP A 289 -0.27 14.88 20.99
CA TRP A 289 -1.34 14.41 20.11
C TRP A 289 -2.68 14.37 20.83
N TRP A 290 -2.71 13.93 22.10
CA TRP A 290 -3.95 13.85 22.87
C TRP A 290 -4.57 15.23 23.13
N ARG A 291 -3.76 16.22 23.50
CA ARG A 291 -4.22 17.61 23.71
C ARG A 291 -4.56 18.36 22.42
N GLY A 292 -4.14 17.83 21.27
CA GLY A 292 -4.40 18.43 19.96
C GLY A 292 -3.38 19.50 19.55
N ASP A 293 -2.21 19.53 20.18
CA ASP A 293 -1.21 20.59 19.96
C ASP A 293 -0.22 20.24 18.82
N SER A 294 -0.25 19.01 18.28
CA SER A 294 0.77 18.54 17.33
C SER A 294 0.86 19.36 16.05
N LEU A 295 -0.27 19.69 15.41
CA LEU A 295 -0.23 20.51 14.19
C LEU A 295 0.13 21.96 14.47
N TYR A 296 -0.19 22.48 15.67
CA TYR A 296 0.28 23.81 16.07
C TYR A 296 1.82 23.83 16.06
N PHE A 297 2.47 22.86 16.71
CA PHE A 297 3.94 22.78 16.69
C PHE A 297 4.47 22.57 15.28
N ALA A 298 3.93 21.61 14.52
CA ALA A 298 4.42 21.31 13.17
C ALA A 298 4.36 22.52 12.23
N LEU A 299 3.29 23.32 12.30
CA LEU A 299 3.11 24.49 11.43
C LEU A 299 3.90 25.72 11.89
N ASN A 300 4.43 25.72 13.12
CA ASN A 300 5.34 26.76 13.63
C ASN A 300 6.82 26.38 13.49
N LEU A 301 7.13 25.25 12.85
CA LEU A 301 8.49 24.89 12.48
C LEU A 301 8.81 25.42 11.09
N ASP A 302 9.85 26.25 10.98
CA ASP A 302 10.21 26.99 9.75
C ASP A 302 10.37 26.07 8.53
N HIS A 303 10.96 24.89 8.70
CA HIS A 303 11.15 23.94 7.60
C HIS A 303 9.85 23.27 7.13
N PHE A 304 8.82 23.22 7.97
CA PHE A 304 7.52 22.65 7.61
C PHE A 304 6.51 23.72 7.20
N SER A 305 6.61 24.96 7.65
CA SER A 305 5.67 26.01 7.27
C SER A 305 5.96 26.53 5.86
N ARG A 306 4.97 26.52 4.97
CA ARG A 306 5.07 27.11 3.62
C ARG A 306 4.61 28.56 3.57
N VAL A 307 3.62 28.89 4.40
CA VAL A 307 3.07 30.24 4.55
C VAL A 307 3.14 30.63 6.02
N PRO A 308 3.05 31.93 6.37
CA PRO A 308 3.09 32.39 7.76
C PRO A 308 1.86 31.91 8.56
N THR A 309 1.89 30.67 9.05
CA THR A 309 0.73 30.03 9.68
C THR A 309 0.41 30.61 11.07
N GLN A 310 1.31 31.42 11.61
CA GLN A 310 1.16 32.14 12.88
C GLN A 310 -0.07 33.05 12.85
N TYR A 311 -0.43 33.62 11.70
CA TYR A 311 -1.66 34.40 11.55
C TYR A 311 -2.92 33.58 11.83
N PHE A 312 -2.97 32.29 11.47
CA PHE A 312 -4.10 31.44 11.84
C PHE A 312 -4.20 31.26 13.36
N GLY A 313 -3.05 31.11 14.03
CA GLY A 313 -3.01 31.06 15.49
C GLY A 313 -3.43 32.37 16.14
N TYR A 314 -3.09 33.52 15.56
CA TYR A 314 -3.53 34.84 16.02
C TYR A 314 -5.05 35.01 15.89
N VAL A 315 -5.64 34.65 14.74
CA VAL A 315 -7.06 34.86 14.45
C VAL A 315 -7.96 33.83 15.15
N PHE A 316 -7.61 32.55 15.09
CA PHE A 316 -8.47 31.45 15.53
C PHE A 316 -8.03 30.80 16.85
N GLY A 317 -6.95 31.31 17.46
CA GLY A 317 -6.30 30.67 18.60
C GLY A 317 -5.77 29.27 18.27
N THR A 318 -5.57 28.45 19.29
CA THR A 318 -5.11 27.06 19.12
C THR A 318 -6.22 26.06 18.79
N ASN A 319 -7.49 26.47 18.89
CA ASN A 319 -8.64 25.56 18.74
C ASN A 319 -8.73 24.98 17.32
N VAL A 320 -8.42 25.77 16.29
CA VAL A 320 -8.40 25.27 14.91
C VAL A 320 -7.36 24.14 14.75
N PHE A 321 -6.17 24.30 15.34
CA PHE A 321 -5.12 23.29 15.28
C PHE A 321 -5.46 22.03 16.08
N ARG A 322 -6.20 22.16 17.20
CA ARG A 322 -6.71 21.00 17.95
C ARG A 322 -7.68 20.18 17.14
N LEU A 323 -8.67 20.84 16.53
CA LEU A 323 -9.64 20.20 15.65
C LEU A 323 -8.94 19.51 14.48
N MET A 324 -7.98 20.17 13.84
CA MET A 324 -7.20 19.57 12.75
C MET A 324 -6.38 18.37 13.22
N THR A 325 -5.73 18.46 14.38
CA THR A 325 -4.88 17.40 14.94
C THR A 325 -5.71 16.15 15.22
N TRP A 326 -6.84 16.31 15.92
CA TRP A 326 -7.74 15.20 16.21
C TRP A 326 -8.41 14.65 14.95
N SER A 327 -8.76 15.51 13.99
CA SER A 327 -9.37 15.07 12.72
C SER A 327 -8.42 14.19 11.91
N VAL A 328 -7.16 14.58 11.77
CA VAL A 328 -6.15 13.78 11.06
C VAL A 328 -5.89 12.47 11.81
N HIS A 329 -5.80 12.50 13.14
CA HIS A 329 -5.56 11.30 13.93
C HIS A 329 -6.71 10.28 13.82
N PHE A 330 -7.96 10.74 14.02
CA PHE A 330 -9.16 9.93 13.80
C PHE A 330 -9.19 9.36 12.39
N TRP A 331 -8.94 10.20 11.39
CA TRP A 331 -9.03 9.80 10.00
C TRP A 331 -7.99 8.75 9.63
N GLN A 332 -6.75 8.88 10.10
CA GLN A 332 -5.69 7.92 9.80
C GLN A 332 -5.93 6.56 10.46
N LEU A 333 -6.36 6.54 11.72
CA LEU A 333 -6.70 5.30 12.42
C LEU A 333 -7.92 4.60 11.81
N GLY A 334 -8.88 5.37 11.29
CA GLY A 334 -10.11 4.83 10.71
C GLY A 334 -10.04 4.51 9.21
N PHE A 335 -9.00 4.93 8.49
CA PHE A 335 -8.97 4.85 7.02
C PHE A 335 -9.19 3.43 6.47
N TRP A 336 -8.70 2.40 7.18
CA TRP A 336 -8.89 1.00 6.78
C TRP A 336 -10.37 0.58 6.71
N LEU A 337 -11.27 1.27 7.42
CA LEU A 337 -12.72 1.04 7.34
C LEU A 337 -13.25 1.26 5.93
N MET A 338 -12.63 2.15 5.14
CA MET A 338 -12.95 2.30 3.72
C MET A 338 -12.75 1.00 2.95
N VAL A 339 -11.64 0.28 3.21
CA VAL A 339 -11.34 -1.00 2.57
C VAL A 339 -12.40 -2.03 2.93
N LEU A 340 -12.78 -2.11 4.21
CA LEU A 340 -13.90 -2.96 4.64
C LEU A 340 -15.18 -2.64 3.85
N GLY A 341 -15.50 -1.35 3.70
CA GLY A 341 -16.63 -0.89 2.90
C GLY A 341 -16.56 -1.29 1.42
N LEU A 342 -15.36 -1.25 0.82
CA LEU A 342 -15.15 -1.70 -0.55
C LEU A 342 -15.39 -3.21 -0.70
N VAL A 343 -14.86 -4.02 0.22
CA VAL A 343 -15.04 -5.48 0.24
C VAL A 343 -16.52 -5.84 0.42
N VAL A 344 -17.18 -5.24 1.42
CA VAL A 344 -18.59 -5.52 1.73
C VAL A 344 -19.51 -5.10 0.58
N ARG A 345 -19.32 -3.90 0.02
CA ARG A 345 -20.13 -3.44 -1.13
C ARG A 345 -19.93 -4.33 -2.34
N TRP A 346 -18.69 -4.73 -2.64
CA TRP A 346 -18.39 -5.66 -3.73
C TRP A 346 -19.09 -7.02 -3.51
N ALA A 347 -18.96 -7.61 -2.32
CA ALA A 347 -19.55 -8.91 -2.03
C ALA A 347 -21.09 -8.88 -2.16
N ARG A 348 -21.71 -7.76 -1.76
CA ARG A 348 -23.16 -7.54 -1.92
C ARG A 348 -23.56 -7.30 -3.37
N SER A 349 -22.80 -6.51 -4.14
CA SER A 349 -23.11 -6.27 -5.55
C SER A 349 -22.96 -7.50 -6.42
N GLU A 350 -22.15 -8.46 -5.98
CA GLU A 350 -21.95 -9.75 -6.63
C GLU A 350 -22.85 -10.85 -6.03
N GLU A 351 -23.77 -10.48 -5.13
CA GLU A 351 -24.77 -11.38 -4.54
C GLU A 351 -24.15 -12.66 -3.95
N LEU A 352 -22.96 -12.55 -3.35
CA LEU A 352 -22.26 -13.71 -2.81
C LEU A 352 -22.95 -14.22 -1.54
N ASP A 353 -23.32 -15.49 -1.50
CA ASP A 353 -23.93 -16.11 -0.31
C ASP A 353 -23.01 -16.11 0.91
N PRO A 354 -23.51 -15.77 2.11
CA PRO A 354 -22.75 -15.87 3.35
C PRO A 354 -22.48 -17.32 3.72
N PRO A 355 -21.32 -17.62 4.34
CA PRO A 355 -21.09 -18.92 4.95
C PRO A 355 -22.30 -19.33 5.81
N ALA A 356 -22.72 -20.58 5.66
CA ALA A 356 -23.88 -21.16 6.34
C ALA A 356 -23.45 -22.29 7.29
N GLY A 357 -24.38 -22.77 8.12
CA GLY A 357 -24.16 -23.86 9.06
C GLY A 357 -23.01 -23.60 10.03
N TRP A 358 -22.20 -24.65 10.29
CA TRP A 358 -21.08 -24.59 11.22
C TRP A 358 -20.01 -23.55 10.84
N ARG A 359 -19.76 -23.34 9.53
CA ARG A 359 -18.76 -22.37 9.04
C ARG A 359 -19.11 -20.95 9.44
N ARG A 360 -20.41 -20.61 9.48
CA ARG A 360 -20.89 -19.29 9.95
C ARG A 360 -20.54 -19.07 11.41
N TRP A 361 -20.81 -20.06 12.25
CA TRP A 361 -20.55 -19.99 13.68
C TRP A 361 -19.06 -20.01 13.98
N ALA A 362 -18.28 -20.83 13.29
CA ALA A 362 -16.82 -20.82 13.36
C ALA A 362 -16.24 -19.45 12.96
N LEU A 363 -16.76 -18.83 11.89
CA LEU A 363 -16.32 -17.51 11.45
C LEU A 363 -16.64 -16.43 12.49
N ARG A 364 -17.84 -16.46 13.07
CA ARG A 364 -18.23 -15.57 14.18
C ARG A 364 -17.35 -15.79 15.42
N GLY A 365 -17.08 -17.05 15.76
CA GLY A 365 -16.18 -17.43 16.85
C GLY A 365 -14.77 -16.90 16.63
N ALA A 366 -14.22 -17.03 15.43
CA ALA A 366 -12.90 -16.51 15.09
C ALA A 366 -12.83 -14.98 15.20
N TRP A 367 -13.81 -14.25 14.66
CA TRP A 367 -13.87 -12.78 14.82
C TRP A 367 -14.04 -12.34 16.27
N THR A 368 -14.89 -13.03 17.03
CA THR A 368 -15.08 -12.76 18.46
C THR A 368 -13.79 -13.02 19.23
N GLY A 369 -13.12 -14.14 18.94
CA GLY A 369 -11.83 -14.49 19.54
C GLY A 369 -10.74 -13.47 19.24
N ILE A 370 -10.65 -12.94 18.02
CA ILE A 370 -9.73 -11.83 17.69
C ILE A 370 -10.03 -10.61 18.56
N GLY A 371 -11.31 -10.25 18.72
CA GLY A 371 -11.73 -9.13 19.58
C GLY A 371 -11.37 -9.32 21.06
N LEU A 372 -11.52 -10.55 21.57
CA LEU A 372 -11.17 -10.91 22.95
C LEU A 372 -9.66 -10.98 23.18
N LEU A 373 -8.89 -11.50 22.21
CA LEU A 373 -7.43 -11.49 22.29
C LEU A 373 -6.86 -10.08 22.18
N ALA A 374 -7.45 -9.22 21.34
CA ALA A 374 -7.09 -7.79 21.29
C ALA A 374 -7.38 -7.11 22.63
N LEU A 375 -8.49 -7.45 23.30
CA LEU A 375 -8.75 -7.00 24.67
C LEU A 375 -7.67 -7.53 25.63
N ALA A 376 -7.32 -8.82 25.57
CA ALA A 376 -6.30 -9.41 26.42
C ALA A 376 -4.93 -8.71 26.25
N ILE A 377 -4.50 -8.47 25.02
CA ILE A 377 -3.28 -7.69 24.71
C ILE A 377 -3.36 -6.30 25.36
N THR A 378 -4.51 -5.63 25.21
CA THR A 378 -4.73 -4.30 25.80
C THR A 378 -4.62 -4.34 27.32
N LEU A 379 -5.29 -5.28 27.99
CA LEU A 379 -5.28 -5.40 29.45
C LEU A 379 -3.91 -5.76 30.01
N VAL A 380 -3.19 -6.68 29.35
CA VAL A 380 -1.83 -7.08 29.72
C VAL A 380 -0.83 -5.94 29.51
N GLY A 381 -0.94 -5.19 28.42
CA GLY A 381 -0.05 -4.07 28.10
C GLY A 381 -0.36 -2.78 28.87
N LEU A 382 -1.60 -2.58 29.34
CA LEU A 382 -2.03 -1.34 29.99
C LEU A 382 -1.12 -0.88 31.16
N PRO A 383 -0.68 -1.75 32.08
CA PRO A 383 0.14 -1.35 33.22
C PRO A 383 1.45 -0.66 32.83
N VAL A 384 2.05 -1.03 31.70
CA VAL A 384 3.34 -0.47 31.23
C VAL A 384 3.16 0.75 30.33
N HIS A 385 1.94 1.01 29.85
CA HIS A 385 1.61 2.17 29.01
C HIS A 385 0.89 3.29 29.77
N MET A 386 0.45 3.04 31.00
CA MET A 386 -0.21 4.04 31.84
C MET A 386 0.82 5.01 32.47
N PRO A 387 0.68 6.34 32.27
CA PRO A 387 1.61 7.32 32.83
C PRO A 387 1.62 7.31 34.37
N ALA A 388 2.78 7.58 34.98
CA ALA A 388 2.92 7.62 36.45
C ALA A 388 1.95 8.61 37.12
N ALA A 389 1.76 9.79 36.53
CA ALA A 389 0.80 10.79 37.01
C ALA A 389 -0.65 10.29 37.00
N MET A 390 -1.00 9.38 36.09
CA MET A 390 -2.32 8.75 36.05
C MET A 390 -2.42 7.66 37.11
N LYS A 391 -1.37 6.83 37.28
CA LYS A 391 -1.32 5.78 38.31
C LYS A 391 -1.47 6.33 39.73
N ALA A 392 -1.00 7.56 39.95
CA ALA A 392 -1.17 8.26 41.23
C ALA A 392 -2.63 8.66 41.52
N LYS A 393 -3.50 8.76 40.50
CA LYS A 393 -4.89 9.20 40.63
C LYS A 393 -5.90 8.07 40.58
N ILE A 394 -5.62 7.02 39.80
CA ILE A 394 -6.51 5.88 39.61
C ILE A 394 -5.70 4.59 39.54
N SER A 395 -6.16 3.55 40.22
CA SER A 395 -5.47 2.26 40.23
C SER A 395 -5.50 1.62 38.84
N VAL A 396 -4.43 0.89 38.49
CA VAL A 396 -4.34 0.17 37.21
C VAL A 396 -5.50 -0.82 37.07
N ALA A 397 -5.87 -1.53 38.15
CA ALA A 397 -6.98 -2.48 38.17
C ALA A 397 -8.32 -1.81 37.83
N THR A 398 -8.58 -0.61 38.35
CA THR A 398 -9.79 0.15 38.01
C THR A 398 -9.82 0.50 36.52
N VAL A 399 -8.71 0.97 35.95
CA VAL A 399 -8.68 1.29 34.50
C VAL A 399 -8.81 0.02 33.66
N GLN A 400 -8.19 -1.09 34.05
CA GLN A 400 -8.37 -2.39 33.38
C GLN A 400 -9.84 -2.83 33.39
N ALA A 401 -10.54 -2.71 34.52
CA ALA A 401 -11.96 -3.05 34.62
C ALA A 401 -12.83 -2.16 33.73
N LEU A 402 -12.56 -0.84 33.70
CA LEU A 402 -13.26 0.10 32.82
C LEU A 402 -13.02 -0.21 31.33
N VAL A 403 -11.77 -0.50 30.97
CA VAL A 403 -11.40 -0.90 29.60
C VAL A 403 -12.08 -2.21 29.22
N ALA A 404 -12.06 -3.21 30.09
CA ALA A 404 -12.71 -4.50 29.84
C ALA A 404 -14.24 -4.35 29.67
N GLY A 405 -14.90 -3.68 30.62
CA GLY A 405 -16.34 -3.44 30.56
C GLY A 405 -16.74 -2.63 29.32
N GLY A 406 -16.01 -1.54 29.04
CA GLY A 406 -16.25 -0.71 27.86
C GLY A 406 -16.02 -1.46 26.55
N TRP A 407 -14.97 -2.28 26.46
CA TRP A 407 -14.64 -3.07 25.27
C TRP A 407 -15.67 -4.16 25.00
N LEU A 408 -16.05 -4.93 26.02
CA LEU A 408 -17.09 -5.97 25.89
C LEU A 408 -18.44 -5.35 25.54
N SER A 409 -18.77 -4.20 26.13
CA SER A 409 -19.96 -3.42 25.75
C SER A 409 -19.91 -2.97 24.30
N LEU A 410 -18.75 -2.48 23.83
CA LEU A 410 -18.57 -2.10 22.42
C LEU A 410 -18.74 -3.30 21.48
N MET A 411 -18.15 -4.45 21.81
CA MET A 411 -18.34 -5.68 21.02
C MET A 411 -19.81 -6.10 20.97
N ALA A 412 -20.50 -6.08 22.10
CA ALA A 412 -21.94 -6.37 22.18
C ALA A 412 -22.77 -5.37 21.38
N LEU A 413 -22.46 -4.06 21.45
CA LEU A 413 -23.11 -3.00 20.68
C LEU A 413 -22.88 -3.14 19.18
N ILE A 414 -21.68 -3.55 18.75
CA ILE A 414 -21.39 -3.85 17.34
C ILE A 414 -22.24 -5.04 16.88
N GLY A 415 -22.29 -6.12 17.67
CA GLY A 415 -23.10 -7.29 17.35
C GLY A 415 -24.60 -6.98 17.29
N TRP A 416 -25.12 -6.28 18.30
CA TRP A 416 -26.49 -5.81 18.36
C TRP A 416 -26.81 -4.85 17.22
N GLY A 417 -25.97 -3.85 16.98
CA GLY A 417 -26.14 -2.86 15.92
C GLY A 417 -26.13 -3.52 14.54
N TRP A 418 -25.27 -4.51 14.33
CA TRP A 418 -25.22 -5.29 13.09
C TRP A 418 -26.53 -6.05 12.85
N TRP A 419 -27.04 -6.73 13.87
CA TRP A 419 -28.32 -7.42 13.83
C TRP A 419 -29.47 -6.43 13.62
N ARG A 420 -29.48 -5.31 14.34
CA ARG A 420 -30.51 -4.27 14.26
C ARG A 420 -30.57 -3.71 12.85
N LEU A 421 -29.45 -3.27 12.27
CA LEU A 421 -29.40 -2.74 10.90
C LEU A 421 -29.85 -3.74 9.82
N ARG A 422 -29.80 -5.06 10.11
CA ARG A 422 -30.18 -6.13 9.18
C ARG A 422 -31.65 -6.51 9.29
N GLU A 423 -32.10 -6.84 10.50
CA GLU A 423 -33.41 -7.46 10.72
C GLU A 423 -34.51 -6.43 11.00
N ARG A 424 -34.14 -5.30 11.61
CA ARG A 424 -35.08 -4.24 11.98
C ARG A 424 -34.37 -2.91 11.76
N PRO A 425 -34.26 -2.35 10.55
CA PRO A 425 -33.55 -1.09 10.31
C PRO A 425 -34.19 0.09 11.05
N PHE A 426 -33.45 1.17 11.28
CA PHE A 426 -34.05 2.38 11.89
C PHE A 426 -34.75 3.19 10.80
N ALA A 427 -36.00 3.56 11.02
CA ALA A 427 -36.75 4.41 10.10
C ALA A 427 -37.08 5.73 10.80
N PHE A 428 -36.75 6.83 10.15
CA PHE A 428 -36.99 8.19 10.64
C PHE A 428 -37.66 9.01 9.54
N THR A 429 -38.54 9.93 9.92
CA THR A 429 -39.08 10.94 8.99
C THR A 429 -38.55 12.30 9.42
N ILE A 430 -37.65 12.88 8.62
CA ILE A 430 -37.04 14.19 8.90
C ILE A 430 -37.45 15.15 7.80
N ARG A 431 -38.18 16.23 8.15
CA ARG A 431 -38.64 17.26 7.18
C ARG A 431 -39.32 16.63 5.94
N GLY A 432 -40.25 15.70 6.15
CA GLY A 432 -40.97 15.00 5.09
C GLY A 432 -40.18 13.92 4.33
N HIS A 433 -38.87 13.76 4.59
CA HIS A 433 -38.06 12.74 3.95
C HIS A 433 -37.98 11.48 4.83
N HIS A 434 -38.41 10.34 4.29
CA HIS A 434 -38.35 9.05 4.95
C HIS A 434 -36.95 8.44 4.78
N ILE A 435 -36.18 8.37 5.87
CA ILE A 435 -34.81 7.85 5.89
C ILE A 435 -34.79 6.52 6.64
N VAL A 436 -34.40 5.46 5.94
CA VAL A 436 -34.18 4.14 6.52
C VAL A 436 -32.67 3.89 6.66
N VAL A 437 -32.19 3.84 7.89
CA VAL A 437 -30.84 3.44 8.25
C VAL A 437 -30.78 1.92 8.36
N ASP A 438 -30.50 1.29 7.23
CA ASP A 438 -30.18 -0.12 7.09
C ASP A 438 -28.67 -0.35 6.94
N GLN A 439 -28.24 -1.60 6.77
CA GLN A 439 -26.84 -1.91 6.51
C GLN A 439 -26.30 -1.22 5.24
N ARG A 440 -27.14 -1.00 4.22
CA ARG A 440 -26.71 -0.38 2.97
C ARG A 440 -26.34 1.08 3.18
N LEU A 441 -27.19 1.85 3.87
CA LEU A 441 -26.94 3.25 4.21
C LEU A 441 -25.78 3.37 5.20
N PHE A 442 -25.72 2.53 6.23
CA PHE A 442 -24.61 2.53 7.18
C PHE A 442 -23.25 2.39 6.46
N PHE A 443 -23.11 1.38 5.59
CA PHE A 443 -21.86 1.14 4.87
C PHE A 443 -21.58 2.17 3.77
N SER A 444 -22.60 2.81 3.20
CA SER A 444 -22.38 3.88 2.22
C SER A 444 -21.84 5.15 2.87
N VAL A 445 -22.15 5.40 4.15
CA VAL A 445 -21.70 6.56 4.91
C VAL A 445 -20.42 6.25 5.70
N VAL A 446 -20.49 5.36 6.70
CA VAL A 446 -19.42 5.12 7.68
C VAL A 446 -18.17 4.48 7.06
N THR A 447 -18.36 3.51 6.18
CA THR A 447 -17.28 2.91 5.38
C THR A 447 -17.26 3.43 3.94
N GLY A 448 -17.94 4.55 3.73
CA GLY A 448 -18.13 5.20 2.45
C GLY A 448 -16.80 5.69 1.89
N ARG A 449 -16.43 5.25 0.69
CA ARG A 449 -15.23 5.78 0.02
C ARG A 449 -15.31 7.30 -0.16
N LYS A 450 -16.52 7.84 -0.40
CA LYS A 450 -16.74 9.30 -0.50
C LYS A 450 -16.29 10.02 0.77
N PHE A 451 -16.71 9.56 1.95
CA PHE A 451 -16.31 10.17 3.23
C PHE A 451 -14.79 10.13 3.42
N TRP A 452 -14.18 8.94 3.35
CA TRP A 452 -12.75 8.76 3.64
C TRP A 452 -11.85 9.46 2.62
N LEU A 453 -12.16 9.39 1.32
CA LEU A 453 -11.36 10.07 0.30
C LEU A 453 -11.58 11.57 0.27
N THR A 454 -12.79 12.07 0.55
CA THR A 454 -13.02 13.53 0.62
C THR A 454 -12.27 14.15 1.78
N MET A 455 -12.34 13.56 2.97
CA MET A 455 -11.54 14.03 4.12
C MET A 455 -10.05 13.95 3.81
N GLY A 456 -9.59 12.83 3.23
CA GLY A 456 -8.21 12.67 2.78
C GLY A 456 -7.78 13.75 1.80
N LEU A 457 -8.59 14.04 0.78
CA LEU A 457 -8.31 15.07 -0.21
C LEU A 457 -8.19 16.45 0.43
N VAL A 458 -9.11 16.80 1.34
CA VAL A 458 -9.05 18.07 2.09
C VAL A 458 -7.75 18.16 2.90
N PHE A 459 -7.38 17.09 3.60
CA PHE A 459 -6.13 17.07 4.39
C PHE A 459 -4.87 17.21 3.54
N HIS A 460 -4.79 16.53 2.40
CA HIS A 460 -3.60 16.60 1.57
C HIS A 460 -3.53 17.89 0.76
N LEU A 461 -4.66 18.47 0.34
CA LEU A 461 -4.70 19.83 -0.22
C LEU A 461 -4.26 20.86 0.83
N HIS A 462 -4.71 20.71 2.08
CA HIS A 462 -4.25 21.55 3.16
C HIS A 462 -2.74 21.44 3.40
N ILE A 463 -2.18 20.22 3.42
CA ILE A 463 -0.72 20.00 3.49
C ILE A 463 -0.03 20.68 2.30
N LEU A 464 -0.58 20.55 1.09
CA LEU A 464 0.00 21.16 -0.11
C LEU A 464 0.02 22.70 -0.04
N VAL A 465 -0.97 23.33 0.59
CA VAL A 465 -1.03 24.79 0.71
C VAL A 465 -0.20 25.29 1.88
N LEU A 466 -0.29 24.66 3.07
CA LEU A 466 0.32 25.18 4.29
C LEU A 466 1.69 24.60 4.64
N MET A 467 2.02 23.40 4.15
CA MET A 467 3.21 22.67 4.58
C MET A 467 4.23 22.44 3.47
N ASN A 468 5.51 22.53 3.82
CA ASN A 468 6.63 22.26 2.93
C ASN A 468 7.17 20.83 3.06
N ILE A 469 6.38 19.83 2.63
CA ILE A 469 6.73 18.40 2.72
C ILE A 469 6.91 17.79 1.29
N GLY A 470 7.53 18.56 0.40
CA GLY A 470 7.84 18.11 -0.98
C GLY A 470 6.62 17.59 -1.75
N MET A 471 6.80 16.48 -2.47
CA MET A 471 5.77 15.84 -3.31
C MET A 471 4.94 14.78 -2.59
N PHE A 472 5.03 14.69 -1.25
CA PHE A 472 4.27 13.71 -0.47
C PHE A 472 2.76 13.87 -0.65
N ALA A 473 2.22 15.09 -0.45
CA ALA A 473 0.79 15.32 -0.62
C ALA A 473 0.28 14.99 -2.04
N PRO A 474 0.95 15.44 -3.12
CA PRO A 474 0.60 15.04 -4.48
C PRO A 474 0.55 13.52 -4.71
N VAL A 475 1.56 12.76 -4.29
CA VAL A 475 1.58 11.30 -4.53
C VAL A 475 0.49 10.57 -3.72
N MET A 476 0.16 11.06 -2.53
CA MET A 476 -0.96 10.52 -1.74
C MET A 476 -2.31 10.82 -2.39
N ILE A 477 -2.54 12.04 -2.89
CA ILE A 477 -3.77 12.40 -3.62
C ILE A 477 -3.94 11.52 -4.86
N VAL A 478 -2.87 11.34 -5.64
CA VAL A 478 -2.89 10.49 -6.83
C VAL A 478 -3.20 9.03 -6.47
N SER A 479 -2.70 8.53 -5.33
CA SER A 479 -3.01 7.19 -4.83
C SER A 479 -4.50 6.96 -4.56
N TYR A 480 -5.30 8.01 -4.35
CA TYR A 480 -6.75 7.89 -4.20
C TYR A 480 -7.47 7.49 -5.49
N ILE A 481 -6.88 7.75 -6.65
CA ILE A 481 -7.42 7.31 -7.95
C ILE A 481 -7.56 5.78 -7.96
N ALA A 482 -6.61 5.06 -7.35
CA ALA A 482 -6.66 3.62 -7.20
C ALA A 482 -7.81 3.10 -6.31
N CYS A 483 -8.57 3.98 -5.65
CA CYS A 483 -9.77 3.61 -4.89
C CYS A 483 -11.07 3.79 -5.70
N LEU A 484 -11.05 4.52 -6.82
CA LEU A 484 -12.20 4.73 -7.71
C LEU A 484 -12.37 3.55 -8.67
N ASN A 485 -13.57 3.22 -9.15
CA ASN A 485 -13.73 2.18 -10.17
C ASN A 485 -13.56 2.77 -11.59
N GLY A 486 -13.30 1.92 -12.58
CA GLY A 486 -13.02 2.41 -13.94
C GLY A 486 -14.22 3.08 -14.63
N THR A 487 -15.44 2.65 -14.34
CA THR A 487 -16.69 3.31 -14.78
C THR A 487 -16.81 4.73 -14.23
N GLU A 488 -16.44 4.94 -12.96
CA GLU A 488 -16.40 6.26 -12.31
C GLU A 488 -15.40 7.17 -13.00
N ILE A 489 -14.17 6.68 -13.22
CA ILE A 489 -13.14 7.41 -13.97
C ILE A 489 -13.63 7.78 -15.36
N ALA A 490 -14.16 6.82 -16.11
CA ALA A 490 -14.69 7.07 -17.45
C ALA A 490 -15.83 8.11 -17.44
N THR A 491 -16.71 8.06 -16.43
CA THR A 491 -17.81 9.02 -16.30
C THR A 491 -17.31 10.42 -15.95
N ILE A 492 -16.35 10.53 -15.03
CA ILE A 492 -15.71 11.80 -14.66
C ILE A 492 -15.03 12.41 -15.89
N LEU A 493 -14.18 11.63 -16.58
CA LEU A 493 -13.48 12.10 -17.78
C LEU A 493 -14.44 12.46 -18.91
N ARG A 494 -15.53 11.71 -19.12
CA ARG A 494 -16.55 12.05 -20.12
C ARG A 494 -17.26 13.38 -19.78
N ARG A 495 -17.57 13.63 -18.50
CA ARG A 495 -18.17 14.89 -18.06
C ARG A 495 -17.22 16.07 -18.24
N MET A 496 -15.95 15.89 -17.86
CA MET A 496 -14.90 16.90 -18.08
C MET A 496 -14.73 17.18 -19.57
N GLY A 497 -14.62 16.15 -20.41
CA GLY A 497 -14.50 16.31 -21.85
C GLY A 497 -15.70 17.02 -22.47
N LYS A 498 -16.93 16.72 -22.02
CA LYS A 498 -18.12 17.46 -22.47
C LYS A 498 -18.06 18.93 -22.10
N ALA A 499 -17.64 19.25 -20.87
CA ALA A 499 -17.46 20.63 -20.44
C ALA A 499 -16.39 21.37 -21.28
N LEU A 500 -15.26 20.71 -21.55
CA LEU A 500 -14.20 21.26 -22.41
C LEU A 500 -14.67 21.47 -23.86
N ALA A 501 -15.51 20.58 -24.40
CA ALA A 501 -16.13 20.78 -25.71
C ALA A 501 -17.05 22.00 -25.74
N HIS A 502 -17.84 22.23 -24.68
CA HIS A 502 -18.65 23.44 -24.56
C HIS A 502 -17.80 24.72 -24.46
N LEU A 503 -16.57 24.61 -23.94
CA LEU A 503 -15.60 25.70 -23.90
C LEU A 503 -14.79 25.86 -25.20
N GLY A 504 -15.11 25.10 -26.26
CA GLY A 504 -14.43 25.19 -27.56
C GLY A 504 -13.04 24.56 -27.61
N VAL A 505 -12.66 23.73 -26.62
CA VAL A 505 -11.36 23.05 -26.64
C VAL A 505 -11.30 22.06 -27.81
N PRO A 506 -10.33 22.18 -28.71
CA PRO A 506 -10.22 21.30 -29.88
C PRO A 506 -9.83 19.87 -29.47
N GLY A 507 -10.12 18.91 -30.34
CA GLY A 507 -9.71 17.50 -30.17
C GLY A 507 -10.60 16.66 -29.26
N ILE A 508 -11.70 17.20 -28.71
CA ILE A 508 -12.68 16.41 -27.97
C ILE A 508 -13.47 15.51 -28.95
N PRO A 509 -13.56 14.19 -28.72
CA PRO A 509 -14.33 13.31 -29.59
C PRO A 509 -15.81 13.71 -29.68
N ALA A 510 -16.39 13.64 -30.89
CA ALA A 510 -17.78 14.08 -31.13
C ALA A 510 -18.80 13.37 -30.22
N TRP A 511 -18.62 12.08 -29.93
CA TRP A 511 -19.48 11.33 -29.01
C TRP A 511 -19.42 11.86 -27.56
N VAL A 512 -18.25 12.37 -27.13
CA VAL A 512 -18.08 12.99 -25.81
C VAL A 512 -18.79 14.34 -25.77
N ALA A 513 -18.60 15.15 -26.81
CA ALA A 513 -19.27 16.45 -26.95
C ALA A 513 -20.81 16.30 -26.95
N ARG A 514 -21.34 15.31 -27.68
CA ARG A 514 -22.77 14.95 -27.66
C ARG A 514 -23.23 14.35 -26.33
N GLY A 515 -22.31 13.97 -25.45
CA GLY A 515 -22.63 13.42 -24.14
C GLY A 515 -23.18 12.00 -24.18
N GLU A 516 -22.77 11.21 -25.17
CA GLU A 516 -23.15 9.80 -25.29
C GLU A 516 -22.63 8.95 -24.13
N ALA A 517 -23.14 7.72 -24.02
CA ALA A 517 -22.70 6.76 -23.02
C ALA A 517 -21.21 6.44 -23.15
N ILE A 518 -20.56 6.13 -22.03
CA ILE A 518 -19.17 5.66 -22.04
C ILE A 518 -19.11 4.26 -22.65
N THR A 519 -18.00 3.93 -23.32
CA THR A 519 -17.77 2.54 -23.75
C THR A 519 -17.69 1.64 -22.50
N PRO A 520 -18.47 0.56 -22.43
CA PRO A 520 -18.34 -0.42 -21.37
C PRO A 520 -16.96 -1.11 -21.38
N THR A 521 -16.58 -1.65 -20.24
CA THR A 521 -15.47 -2.60 -20.16
C THR A 521 -15.90 -3.92 -20.76
N GLU A 522 -14.94 -4.71 -21.24
CA GLU A 522 -15.14 -6.10 -21.69
C GLU A 522 -16.16 -6.84 -20.82
N ASP A 523 -17.12 -7.50 -21.47
CA ASP A 523 -18.09 -8.30 -20.77
C ASP A 523 -17.43 -9.58 -20.22
N ARG A 524 -17.60 -9.80 -18.92
CA ARG A 524 -17.03 -10.97 -18.23
C ARG A 524 -17.72 -12.28 -18.58
N THR A 525 -18.92 -12.22 -19.18
CA THR A 525 -19.72 -13.39 -19.57
C THR A 525 -19.48 -13.81 -21.02
N LEU A 526 -18.48 -13.24 -21.71
CA LEU A 526 -18.04 -13.72 -23.02
C LEU A 526 -16.91 -14.76 -22.92
N PRO A 527 -16.83 -15.74 -23.85
CA PRO A 527 -15.75 -16.72 -23.88
C PRO A 527 -14.51 -16.10 -24.54
N GLN A 528 -13.67 -15.43 -23.73
CA GLN A 528 -12.45 -14.77 -24.19
C GLN A 528 -11.22 -15.62 -23.82
N PRO A 529 -10.21 -15.80 -24.70
CA PRO A 529 -9.06 -16.68 -24.44
C PRO A 529 -8.22 -16.36 -23.20
N HIS A 530 -8.34 -15.15 -22.66
CA HIS A 530 -7.61 -14.72 -21.46
C HIS A 530 -8.43 -14.69 -20.18
N LEU A 531 -9.73 -15.00 -20.28
CA LEU A 531 -10.62 -15.12 -19.15
C LEU A 531 -10.83 -16.60 -18.89
N HIS A 532 -10.67 -17.01 -17.65
CA HIS A 532 -10.80 -18.42 -17.29
C HIS A 532 -12.05 -18.63 -16.46
N ARG A 533 -12.93 -19.51 -16.93
CA ARG A 533 -14.13 -19.95 -16.21
C ARG A 533 -13.89 -21.29 -15.57
N GLU A 534 -13.68 -21.26 -14.27
CA GLU A 534 -13.42 -22.47 -13.50
C GLU A 534 -13.75 -22.21 -12.03
N ASP A 535 -14.75 -22.91 -11.51
CA ASP A 535 -15.16 -22.80 -10.11
C ASP A 535 -14.39 -23.71 -9.15
N ARG A 536 -13.46 -24.53 -9.67
CA ARG A 536 -12.63 -25.44 -8.87
C ARG A 536 -12.06 -24.72 -7.64
N PRO A 537 -12.37 -25.17 -6.41
CA PRO A 537 -11.92 -24.52 -5.17
C PRO A 537 -10.41 -24.64 -5.04
N LEU A 538 -9.75 -23.64 -4.43
CA LEU A 538 -8.32 -23.72 -4.10
C LEU A 538 -8.03 -25.00 -3.29
N PRO A 539 -6.81 -25.59 -3.38
CA PRO A 539 -6.51 -26.89 -2.79
C PRO A 539 -6.51 -26.79 -1.25
N ALA A 540 -7.66 -27.07 -0.66
CA ALA A 540 -7.94 -26.89 0.77
C ALA A 540 -6.93 -27.59 1.69
N THR A 541 -6.57 -28.83 1.35
CA THR A 541 -5.61 -29.64 2.10
C THR A 541 -4.20 -29.07 1.99
N ALA A 542 -3.79 -28.62 0.82
CA ALA A 542 -2.49 -27.98 0.63
C ALA A 542 -2.41 -26.63 1.38
N LEU A 543 -3.49 -25.85 1.40
CA LEU A 543 -3.56 -24.62 2.19
C LEU A 543 -3.52 -24.90 3.69
N LEU A 544 -4.21 -25.95 4.16
CA LEU A 544 -4.15 -26.37 5.56
C LEU A 544 -2.76 -26.88 5.95
N ALA A 545 -2.13 -27.69 5.10
CA ALA A 545 -0.76 -28.16 5.32
C ALA A 545 0.22 -26.99 5.35
N SER A 546 0.11 -26.05 4.41
CA SER A 546 0.88 -24.79 4.41
C SER A 546 0.71 -24.04 5.73
N PHE A 547 -0.51 -23.96 6.26
CA PHE A 547 -0.77 -23.33 7.56
C PHE A 547 -0.11 -24.05 8.74
N VAL A 548 -0.20 -25.39 8.78
CA VAL A 548 0.44 -26.19 9.83
C VAL A 548 1.96 -26.04 9.80
N PHE A 549 2.57 -26.13 8.62
CA PHE A 549 4.01 -25.96 8.45
C PHE A 549 4.46 -24.53 8.75
N PHE A 550 3.68 -23.51 8.38
CA PHE A 550 3.96 -22.13 8.75
C PHE A 550 3.97 -21.95 10.28
N THR A 551 2.97 -22.50 10.96
CA THR A 551 2.87 -22.50 12.43
C THR A 551 4.09 -23.21 13.04
N ALA A 552 4.46 -24.38 12.51
CA ALA A 552 5.63 -25.13 12.95
C ALA A 552 6.95 -24.35 12.73
N ALA A 553 7.10 -23.64 11.62
CA ALA A 553 8.26 -22.80 11.34
C ALA A 553 8.38 -21.65 12.36
N ILE A 554 7.27 -21.01 12.74
CA ILE A 554 7.28 -19.98 13.78
C ILE A 554 7.66 -20.58 15.13
N LEU A 555 7.07 -21.71 15.52
CA LEU A 555 7.42 -22.39 16.77
C LEU A 555 8.90 -22.78 16.81
N ALA A 556 9.42 -23.33 15.71
CA ALA A 556 10.83 -23.66 15.57
C ALA A 556 11.73 -22.43 15.71
N LYS A 557 11.34 -21.30 15.10
CA LYS A 557 12.10 -20.05 15.23
C LYS A 557 12.11 -19.53 16.67
N VAL A 558 10.98 -19.63 17.37
CA VAL A 558 10.85 -19.20 18.78
C VAL A 558 11.67 -20.09 19.70
N GLN A 559 11.78 -21.38 19.39
CA GLN A 559 12.66 -22.33 20.09
C GLN A 559 14.13 -22.26 19.62
N GLU A 560 14.48 -21.23 18.85
CA GLU A 560 15.84 -20.98 18.35
C GLU A 560 16.42 -22.15 17.52
N HIS A 561 15.57 -22.97 16.91
CA HIS A 561 16.01 -24.02 16.01
C HIS A 561 16.43 -23.45 14.65
N ASP A 562 17.66 -23.73 14.20
CA ASP A 562 18.23 -23.19 12.96
C ASP A 562 17.51 -23.64 11.67
N TRP A 563 16.75 -24.73 11.71
CA TRP A 563 16.05 -25.27 10.54
C TRP A 563 14.70 -24.60 10.24
N TRP A 564 14.25 -23.66 11.08
CA TRP A 564 12.94 -22.99 10.97
C TRP A 564 12.64 -22.44 9.56
N TRP A 565 13.66 -21.89 8.89
CA TRP A 565 13.52 -21.25 7.58
C TRP A 565 13.26 -22.27 6.47
N MET A 566 13.80 -23.49 6.57
CA MET A 566 13.53 -24.56 5.60
C MET A 566 12.05 -24.96 5.66
N VAL A 567 11.50 -25.06 6.87
CA VAL A 567 10.09 -25.38 7.09
C VAL A 567 9.20 -24.23 6.62
N LEU A 568 9.62 -22.97 6.79
CA LEU A 568 8.92 -21.83 6.23
C LEU A 568 8.91 -21.86 4.69
N ILE A 569 10.04 -22.15 4.04
CA ILE A 569 10.11 -22.28 2.58
C ILE A 569 9.20 -23.42 2.11
N ALA A 570 9.23 -24.57 2.77
CA ALA A 570 8.35 -25.69 2.47
C ALA A 570 6.87 -25.28 2.61
N ALA A 571 6.50 -24.61 3.71
CA ALA A 571 5.14 -24.10 3.94
C ALA A 571 4.64 -23.24 2.77
N LEU A 572 5.50 -22.35 2.28
CA LEU A 572 5.16 -21.42 1.19
C LEU A 572 5.13 -22.11 -0.18
N ALA A 573 5.92 -23.17 -0.38
CA ALA A 573 5.99 -23.93 -1.64
C ALA A 573 4.86 -24.96 -1.79
N ILE A 574 4.33 -25.53 -0.70
CA ILE A 574 3.32 -26.62 -0.74
C ILE A 574 2.15 -26.32 -1.70
N PRO A 575 1.45 -25.16 -1.63
CA PRO A 575 0.28 -24.94 -2.47
C PRO A 575 0.62 -24.93 -3.97
N THR A 576 1.73 -24.29 -4.35
CA THR A 576 2.14 -24.16 -5.75
C THR A 576 2.73 -25.46 -6.30
N THR A 577 3.46 -26.21 -5.48
CA THR A 577 3.97 -27.54 -5.83
C THR A 577 2.81 -28.51 -6.09
N VAL A 578 1.82 -28.56 -5.20
CA VAL A 578 0.63 -29.40 -5.38
C VAL A 578 -0.13 -29.00 -6.65
N ALA A 579 -0.32 -27.71 -6.91
CA ALA A 579 -0.97 -27.24 -8.13
C ALA A 579 -0.17 -27.57 -9.40
N GLY A 580 1.16 -27.51 -9.34
CA GLY A 580 2.06 -27.87 -10.43
C GLY A 580 1.98 -29.37 -10.77
N LEU A 581 2.07 -30.22 -9.75
CA LEU A 581 1.94 -31.68 -9.90
C LEU A 581 0.56 -32.07 -10.43
N ASP A 582 -0.50 -31.44 -9.94
CA ASP A 582 -1.86 -31.68 -10.43
C ASP A 582 -2.03 -31.26 -11.90
N ARG A 583 -1.46 -30.11 -12.29
CA ARG A 583 -1.42 -29.67 -13.69
C ARG A 583 -0.65 -30.64 -14.59
N LEU A 584 0.48 -31.20 -14.13
CA LEU A 584 1.25 -32.19 -14.88
C LEU A 584 0.47 -33.50 -15.04
N ARG A 585 -0.27 -33.93 -14.00
CA ARG A 585 -1.03 -35.18 -14.01
C ARG A 585 -2.31 -35.12 -14.84
N ARG A 586 -3.03 -34.00 -14.79
CA ARG A 586 -4.40 -33.88 -15.34
C ARG A 586 -4.49 -32.98 -16.57
N GLY A 587 -3.40 -32.33 -16.97
CA GLY A 587 -3.43 -31.27 -17.98
C GLY A 587 -4.13 -30.00 -17.47
N GLN A 588 -4.54 -29.13 -18.40
CA GLN A 588 -5.42 -28.01 -18.06
C GLN A 588 -6.84 -28.52 -17.82
N ALA A 589 -7.48 -28.08 -16.73
CA ALA A 589 -8.88 -28.39 -16.49
C ALA A 589 -9.73 -27.82 -17.64
N PRO A 590 -10.76 -28.57 -18.11
CA PRO A 590 -11.64 -28.08 -19.15
C PRO A 590 -12.35 -26.79 -18.70
N GLU A 591 -12.47 -25.83 -19.61
CA GLU A 591 -13.21 -24.59 -19.37
C GLU A 591 -14.69 -24.90 -19.12
N MET A 592 -15.23 -24.37 -18.03
CA MET A 592 -16.64 -24.56 -17.68
C MET A 592 -17.51 -23.51 -18.38
N THR A 593 -18.69 -23.90 -18.85
CA THR A 593 -19.66 -22.99 -19.45
C THR A 593 -20.32 -22.06 -18.43
N GLY A 594 -20.36 -22.47 -17.16
CA GLY A 594 -20.85 -21.67 -16.01
C GLY A 594 -19.79 -21.50 -14.91
N GLY A 595 -19.93 -20.44 -14.11
CA GLY A 595 -19.07 -20.17 -12.95
C GLY A 595 -18.43 -18.78 -12.93
N TRP A 596 -17.59 -18.52 -11.93
CA TRP A 596 -16.93 -17.23 -11.76
C TRP A 596 -15.78 -17.02 -12.75
N THR A 597 -15.66 -15.79 -13.27
CA THR A 597 -14.59 -15.41 -14.21
C THR A 597 -13.31 -14.97 -13.49
N PHE A 598 -12.20 -15.63 -13.78
CA PHE A 598 -10.88 -15.35 -13.20
C PHE A 598 -9.87 -14.86 -14.25
N ALA A 599 -8.86 -14.12 -13.79
CA ALA A 599 -7.79 -13.61 -14.63
C ALA A 599 -6.72 -14.66 -14.98
N TYR A 600 -6.73 -15.80 -14.28
CA TYR A 600 -5.74 -16.86 -14.37
C TYR A 600 -6.46 -18.22 -14.35
N GLY A 601 -5.90 -19.19 -15.08
CA GLY A 601 -6.29 -20.59 -14.93
C GLY A 601 -5.85 -21.18 -13.59
N TRP A 602 -6.22 -22.43 -13.33
CA TRP A 602 -5.99 -23.15 -12.06
C TRP A 602 -4.63 -22.88 -11.39
N PHE A 603 -3.52 -23.22 -12.06
CA PHE A 603 -2.18 -23.03 -11.49
C PHE A 603 -1.88 -21.57 -11.14
N GLY A 604 -2.23 -20.65 -12.03
CA GLY A 604 -2.04 -19.22 -11.79
C GLY A 604 -2.87 -18.70 -10.62
N LYS A 605 -4.10 -19.21 -10.42
CA LYS A 605 -4.91 -18.89 -9.23
C LYS A 605 -4.19 -19.28 -7.94
N VAL A 606 -3.65 -20.50 -7.87
CA VAL A 606 -2.94 -20.97 -6.68
C VAL A 606 -1.65 -20.18 -6.46
N ALA A 607 -0.84 -19.98 -7.50
CA ALA A 607 0.42 -19.23 -7.41
C ALA A 607 0.21 -17.77 -6.95
N ILE A 608 -0.75 -17.07 -7.54
CA ILE A 608 -1.05 -15.68 -7.18
C ILE A 608 -1.70 -15.60 -5.79
N ALA A 609 -2.58 -16.53 -5.42
CA ALA A 609 -3.15 -16.56 -4.07
C ALA A 609 -2.06 -16.75 -3.00
N THR A 610 -1.11 -17.68 -3.22
CA THR A 610 0.03 -17.89 -2.33
C THR A 610 0.91 -16.65 -2.24
N LEU A 611 1.24 -16.03 -3.37
CA LEU A 611 2.03 -14.80 -3.41
C LEU A 611 1.36 -13.67 -2.61
N ILE A 612 0.05 -13.45 -2.81
CA ILE A 612 -0.71 -12.42 -2.08
C ILE A 612 -0.73 -12.73 -0.59
N ALA A 613 -1.01 -13.97 -0.20
CA ALA A 613 -1.04 -14.37 1.21
C ALA A 613 0.31 -14.13 1.89
N MET A 614 1.40 -14.58 1.27
CA MET A 614 2.77 -14.36 1.74
C MET A 614 3.10 -12.87 1.85
N HIS A 615 2.77 -12.09 0.81
CA HIS A 615 3.10 -10.67 0.77
C HIS A 615 2.33 -9.85 1.81
N VAL A 616 1.01 -10.08 1.95
CA VAL A 616 0.18 -9.42 2.97
C VAL A 616 0.64 -9.81 4.38
N ALA A 617 0.97 -11.08 4.63
CA ALA A 617 1.51 -11.52 5.91
C ALA A 617 2.87 -10.88 6.23
N ALA A 618 3.75 -10.78 5.25
CA ALA A 618 5.05 -10.12 5.40
C ALA A 618 4.90 -8.63 5.77
N VAL A 619 4.02 -7.91 5.05
CA VAL A 619 3.75 -6.49 5.33
C VAL A 619 3.10 -6.30 6.70
N ALA A 620 2.14 -7.15 7.08
CA ALA A 620 1.50 -7.11 8.40
C ALA A 620 2.52 -7.36 9.52
N THR A 621 3.40 -8.34 9.34
CA THR A 621 4.48 -8.67 10.28
C THR A 621 5.47 -7.52 10.43
N TRP A 622 5.83 -6.87 9.32
CA TRP A 622 6.69 -5.70 9.34
C TRP A 622 6.06 -4.49 10.03
N SER A 623 4.73 -4.42 10.01
CA SER A 623 3.94 -3.34 10.61
C SER A 623 3.59 -3.59 12.09
N ILE A 624 4.25 -4.55 12.76
CA ILE A 624 4.11 -4.70 14.22
C ILE A 624 4.73 -3.47 14.92
N PRO A 625 3.99 -2.79 15.83
CA PRO A 625 4.42 -1.62 16.61
C PRO A 625 5.84 -1.72 17.17
N ASP A 626 6.64 -0.66 17.05
CA ASP A 626 7.96 -0.62 17.70
C ASP A 626 7.80 -0.25 19.18
N LYS A 627 7.55 -1.26 20.01
CA LYS A 627 7.36 -1.12 21.47
C LYS A 627 8.13 -2.20 22.20
N ASP A 628 8.69 -1.87 23.36
CA ASP A 628 9.40 -2.83 24.23
C ASP A 628 8.57 -4.08 24.52
N CYS A 629 7.28 -3.90 24.79
CA CYS A 629 6.29 -4.96 25.03
C CYS A 629 5.96 -5.84 23.81
N THR A 630 6.59 -5.60 22.66
CA THR A 630 6.48 -6.45 21.47
C THR A 630 7.83 -6.94 20.96
N LYS A 631 8.93 -6.49 21.57
CA LYS A 631 10.30 -6.62 21.04
C LYS A 631 10.72 -8.06 20.82
N SER A 632 10.43 -8.96 21.78
CA SER A 632 10.81 -10.37 21.75
C SER A 632 10.21 -11.13 20.56
N PHE A 633 9.01 -10.78 20.10
CA PHE A 633 8.36 -11.40 18.95
C PHE A 633 8.62 -10.63 17.65
N ARG A 634 8.54 -9.29 17.72
CA ARG A 634 8.68 -8.40 16.56
C ARG A 634 10.03 -8.54 15.88
N VAL A 635 11.14 -8.54 16.63
CA VAL A 635 12.48 -8.54 16.03
C VAL A 635 12.74 -9.84 15.25
N PRO A 636 12.53 -11.05 15.82
CA PRO A 636 12.64 -12.29 15.06
C PRO A 636 11.68 -12.36 13.86
N ALA A 637 10.42 -11.95 14.04
CA ALA A 637 9.42 -11.99 12.97
C ALA A 637 9.78 -11.05 11.81
N LYS A 638 10.26 -9.84 12.10
CA LYS A 638 10.78 -8.91 11.09
C LYS A 638 11.96 -9.48 10.34
N ASN A 639 12.91 -10.11 11.04
CA ASN A 639 14.07 -10.73 10.41
C ASN A 639 13.68 -11.84 9.44
N ALA A 640 12.61 -12.60 9.74
CA ALA A 640 12.10 -13.63 8.85
C ALA A 640 11.53 -13.10 7.53
N VAL A 641 10.86 -11.93 7.56
CA VAL A 641 10.22 -11.34 6.37
C VAL A 641 11.07 -10.30 5.66
N LYS A 642 12.14 -9.83 6.31
CA LYS A 642 13.05 -8.79 5.80
C LYS A 642 13.61 -9.09 4.41
N PRO A 643 14.11 -10.31 4.08
CA PRO A 643 14.63 -10.58 2.74
C PRO A 643 13.57 -10.35 1.64
N TRP A 644 12.34 -10.81 1.88
CA TRP A 644 11.23 -10.61 0.93
C TRP A 644 10.89 -9.13 0.73
N LEU A 645 10.82 -8.37 1.83
CA LEU A 645 10.48 -6.94 1.77
C LEU A 645 11.61 -6.10 1.17
N ASN A 646 12.87 -6.51 1.34
CA ASN A 646 14.03 -5.90 0.68
C ASN A 646 13.95 -6.11 -0.84
N VAL A 647 13.76 -7.35 -1.29
CA VAL A 647 13.68 -7.68 -2.72
C VAL A 647 12.50 -6.98 -3.39
N THR A 648 11.34 -7.00 -2.75
CA THR A 648 10.13 -6.34 -3.29
C THR A 648 10.12 -4.82 -3.08
N GLN A 649 11.08 -4.27 -2.33
CA GLN A 649 11.16 -2.85 -1.97
C GLN A 649 9.92 -2.34 -1.22
N THR A 650 9.16 -3.24 -0.58
CA THR A 650 7.91 -2.91 0.13
C THR A 650 8.08 -2.76 1.65
N TYR A 651 9.33 -2.75 2.13
CA TYR A 651 9.62 -2.34 3.50
C TYR A 651 9.17 -0.89 3.72
N GLN A 652 8.61 -0.61 4.89
CA GLN A 652 7.94 0.66 5.15
C GLN A 652 8.12 1.13 6.59
N SER A 653 8.28 2.45 6.76
CA SER A 653 8.33 3.12 8.06
C SER A 653 7.66 4.48 7.89
N TRP A 654 6.50 4.68 8.51
CA TRP A 654 5.73 5.94 8.39
C TRP A 654 5.74 6.78 9.67
N ASN A 655 6.67 6.48 10.58
CA ASN A 655 6.82 7.22 11.84
C ASN A 655 7.24 8.68 11.60
N MET A 656 7.87 8.97 10.45
CA MET A 656 8.26 10.32 10.05
C MET A 656 7.10 11.32 9.99
N PHE A 657 5.85 10.83 9.87
CA PHE A 657 4.63 11.66 9.83
C PHE A 657 3.86 11.66 11.15
N ALA A 658 4.47 11.12 12.20
CA ALA A 658 3.95 11.12 13.56
C ALA A 658 5.03 11.51 14.58
N PRO A 659 5.88 12.52 14.32
CA PRO A 659 6.80 12.97 15.35
C PRO A 659 5.98 13.42 16.56
N ASN A 660 6.38 13.01 17.76
CA ASN A 660 6.13 13.88 18.90
C ASN A 660 7.10 15.03 18.69
N PRO A 661 6.63 16.23 18.30
CA PRO A 661 7.53 17.35 18.06
C PRO A 661 8.37 17.51 19.32
N THR A 662 9.69 17.39 19.16
CA THR A 662 10.63 17.51 20.26
C THR A 662 10.45 18.90 20.86
N ARG A 663 10.48 19.02 22.19
CA ARG A 663 10.40 20.33 22.86
C ARG A 663 11.63 21.22 22.56
N SER A 664 12.61 20.69 21.84
CA SER A 664 13.82 21.36 21.37
C SER A 664 14.14 20.92 19.94
N ASN A 665 14.37 21.89 19.06
CA ASN A 665 15.02 21.67 17.76
C ASN A 665 16.45 22.20 17.87
N VAL A 666 17.42 21.39 17.45
CA VAL A 666 18.83 21.79 17.39
C VAL A 666 19.21 21.79 15.92
N PHE A 667 19.59 22.96 15.41
CA PHE A 667 20.15 23.08 14.07
C PHE A 667 21.66 23.01 14.17
N MET A 668 22.27 22.09 13.42
CA MET A 668 23.70 22.10 13.20
C MET A 668 23.97 23.08 12.07
N LYS A 669 24.62 24.20 12.39
CA LYS A 669 25.17 25.12 11.39
C LYS A 669 26.62 24.77 11.16
N VAL A 670 27.02 24.64 9.89
CA VAL A 670 28.40 24.36 9.52
C VAL A 670 28.98 25.64 8.93
N PHE A 671 29.88 26.28 9.67
CA PHE A 671 30.60 27.44 9.17
C PHE A 671 31.93 26.97 8.59
N VAL A 672 32.18 27.26 7.31
CA VAL A 672 33.46 26.97 6.66
C VAL A 672 34.19 28.26 6.40
N THR A 673 35.41 28.36 6.93
CA THR A 673 36.33 29.44 6.56
C THR A 673 37.11 29.00 5.34
N ASP A 674 37.03 29.76 4.25
CA ASP A 674 37.82 29.48 3.06
C ASP A 674 39.29 29.92 3.19
N GLN A 675 40.07 29.71 2.13
CA GLN A 675 41.49 30.06 2.11
C GLN A 675 41.76 31.58 2.19
N SER A 676 40.75 32.41 1.89
CA SER A 676 40.82 33.87 1.98
C SER A 676 40.38 34.40 3.35
N GLY A 677 39.88 33.53 4.24
CA GLY A 677 39.37 33.90 5.56
C GLY A 677 37.88 34.24 5.57
N GLU A 678 37.16 34.10 4.46
CA GLU A 678 35.72 34.35 4.37
C GLU A 678 34.96 33.18 5.00
N ILE A 679 33.94 33.50 5.82
CA ILE A 679 33.13 32.50 6.52
C ILE A 679 31.83 32.28 5.75
N TRP A 680 31.62 31.04 5.35
CA TRP A 680 30.43 30.56 4.65
C TRP A 680 29.53 29.79 5.63
N ASP A 681 28.26 30.19 5.76
CA ASP A 681 27.21 29.39 6.43
C ASP A 681 26.70 28.36 5.38
N LEU A 682 27.15 27.10 5.51
CA LEU A 682 26.82 26.00 4.58
C LEU A 682 25.46 25.35 4.84
#